data_AF-A0A1Z4NAY7-F1
#
_entry.id   AF-A0A1Z4NAY7-F1
#
_cell.length_a   1.000
_cell.length_b   1.000
_cell.length_c   1.000
_cell.angle_alpha   90.00
_cell.angle_beta   90.00
_cell.angle_gamma   90.00
#
_symmetry.space_group_name_H-M   'P 1'
#
loop_
_entity.id
_entity.type
_entity.pdbx_description
1 polymer ?
#
loop_
_entity_poly.entity_id
_entity_poly.type
_entity_poly.pdbx_seq_one_letter_code
_entity_poly.pdbx_strand_id
1 'polypeptide(L)'
;MSYIKRRQFIQFAGSALATMGISQLEIMRQGERYAKALAQDTPRKLALLVGINDYKNGIPPLQGCLTDVSLQQELLINRFGFNEKNILTLTDSQATRQGILQAFDEHLIKQAKPGDVVVFHFSGHGSRVLDKDKDMPDGLNGTIVPIDSSLPPNGGVVKDIMGHTLFLLMYALQTANVTVVLDCCHSGGTKRGNFAVRSRDGGSNFLPSKAEYEEQGKWLAKAEPRLTPTEFINKRRQNVAKGIVIAAAKRDQFACDSQFSDFSAGAFTYTLTQYLWQLNRNESFARTFTSVSRNAQNLALHRGGFQEAEIETNITNSNSPLYFLPPTPIPAEAVVTGVNSNQVNLWLGGIESQSIEGFNKSAILTVVDEKGEPHGQVQIESRNGLFAKGKLLNTTRAQTPLAKGTLLQERIRSIPKNITLKIGLDDSSLDRNTIAQAKQALQAIPSIEALPLRQKEVQYIFGRMTQAKYQELQKQKIPNLPTVGSFGLFTPTLDAIIVNSFGDAGETINAAVKRLQSKLQSFWATRVVKDILGNKNTSKINISVSMIIADTQEPLAKTFTPRGAKLNNDTGSESTPSKPVNISDSGIPKLPLETKIAFHVDNKESVPLYVSILGIDSAGEIGILFPYDWSEEPILAASIEATSKVLIPKAEHQRSGTRINIGKPLGFSEILIIASPTPLRDLLDNLQKLADSQRQAGKRSLITATGDEFLGLTNNLLDDLDRSTRGGIVVENIQLPEGERGVDTNKLAVMSIPFEVVS
;
A
#
# COMPACT_ATOMS: atom_id res chain seq x y z
N MET A 1 52.35 -49.18 36.31
CA MET A 1 51.24 -49.39 37.27
C MET A 1 51.11 -48.16 38.15
N SER A 2 49.93 -47.56 38.21
CA SER A 2 49.46 -46.92 39.44
C SER A 2 47.94 -47.08 39.48
N TYR A 3 47.52 -48.11 40.21
CA TYR A 3 46.13 -48.35 40.58
C TYR A 3 45.76 -47.38 41.69
N ILE A 4 44.80 -46.49 41.46
CA ILE A 4 44.16 -45.75 42.56
C ILE A 4 43.31 -46.75 43.35
N LYS A 5 43.59 -46.85 44.67
CA LYS A 5 42.97 -47.79 45.59
C LYS A 5 41.53 -47.37 45.91
N ARG A 6 40.60 -48.35 45.99
CA ARG A 6 39.16 -48.21 46.34
C ARG A 6 38.83 -47.29 47.53
N ARG A 7 39.77 -47.03 48.44
CA ARG A 7 39.58 -46.14 49.60
C ARG A 7 39.58 -44.64 49.25
N GLN A 8 40.20 -44.23 48.14
CA GLN A 8 40.20 -42.83 47.66
C GLN A 8 38.93 -42.49 46.84
N PHE A 9 38.28 -43.47 46.22
CA PHE A 9 37.00 -43.28 45.53
C PHE A 9 35.83 -43.03 46.51
N ILE A 10 35.83 -43.71 47.67
CA ILE A 10 34.76 -43.56 48.68
C ILE A 10 34.88 -42.23 49.45
N GLN A 11 36.09 -41.67 49.62
CA GLN A 11 36.25 -40.32 50.17
C GLN A 11 35.84 -39.21 49.18
N PHE A 12 35.95 -39.43 47.87
CA PHE A 12 35.48 -38.49 46.85
C PHE A 12 33.95 -38.57 46.63
N ALA A 13 33.36 -39.76 46.75
CA ALA A 13 31.91 -39.94 46.66
C ALA A 13 31.17 -39.40 47.90
N GLY A 14 31.79 -39.42 49.08
CA GLY A 14 31.20 -38.89 50.32
C GLY A 14 31.10 -37.37 50.38
N SER A 15 32.05 -36.64 49.79
CA SER A 15 32.03 -35.16 49.74
C SER A 15 31.16 -34.62 48.61
N ALA A 16 30.99 -35.37 47.51
CA ALA A 16 30.09 -35.00 46.41
C ALA A 16 28.60 -35.24 46.75
N LEU A 17 28.28 -36.17 47.65
CA LEU A 17 26.90 -36.42 48.09
C LEU A 17 26.45 -35.52 49.25
N ALA A 18 27.39 -34.94 50.02
CA ALA A 18 27.07 -33.93 51.03
C ALA A 18 26.73 -32.55 50.40
N THR A 19 27.24 -32.26 49.20
CA THR A 19 26.85 -31.08 48.41
C THR A 19 25.56 -31.30 47.60
N MET A 20 25.06 -32.53 47.51
CA MET A 20 23.78 -32.86 46.86
C MET A 20 22.61 -33.01 47.86
N GLY A 21 22.78 -32.59 49.11
CA GLY A 21 21.74 -32.60 50.16
C GLY A 21 21.01 -31.26 50.36
N ILE A 22 21.42 -30.19 49.67
CA ILE A 22 20.78 -28.88 49.64
C ILE A 22 20.75 -28.54 48.15
N SER A 23 19.68 -28.75 47.37
CA SER A 23 18.37 -28.17 47.59
C SER A 23 17.33 -28.86 46.69
N GLN A 24 16.71 -29.95 47.14
CA GLN A 24 15.48 -30.45 46.48
C GLN A 24 14.38 -29.36 46.45
N LEU A 25 14.40 -28.41 47.40
CA LEU A 25 13.56 -27.22 47.41
C LEU A 25 13.94 -26.16 46.35
N GLU A 26 15.21 -26.04 45.93
CA GLU A 26 15.56 -25.14 44.82
C GLU A 26 15.45 -25.84 43.47
N ILE A 27 15.66 -27.16 43.36
CA ILE A 27 15.37 -27.91 42.13
C ILE A 27 13.85 -28.01 41.91
N MET A 28 13.04 -28.11 42.97
CA MET A 28 11.58 -27.94 42.85
C MET A 28 11.18 -26.49 42.56
N ARG A 29 11.85 -25.45 43.11
CA ARG A 29 11.60 -24.04 42.74
C ARG A 29 12.11 -23.68 41.35
N GLN A 30 13.20 -24.28 40.87
CA GLN A 30 13.73 -24.15 39.51
C GLN A 30 12.89 -24.98 38.56
N GLY A 31 12.40 -26.14 38.97
CA GLY A 31 11.42 -26.96 38.26
C GLY A 31 10.06 -26.28 38.17
N GLU A 32 9.62 -25.56 39.21
CA GLU A 32 8.43 -24.70 39.19
C GLU A 32 8.67 -23.38 38.46
N ARG A 33 9.89 -22.84 38.41
CA ARG A 33 10.26 -21.67 37.57
C ARG A 33 10.45 -22.04 36.11
N TYR A 34 11.00 -23.21 35.82
CA TYR A 34 11.10 -23.79 34.48
C TYR A 34 9.74 -24.27 34.02
N ALA A 35 8.93 -24.88 34.90
CA ALA A 35 7.53 -25.18 34.63
C ALA A 35 6.69 -23.90 34.58
N LYS A 36 6.99 -22.81 35.28
CA LYS A 36 6.35 -21.48 35.09
C LYS A 36 6.89 -20.72 33.86
N ALA A 37 8.07 -21.06 33.36
CA ALA A 37 8.63 -20.48 32.13
C ALA A 37 8.18 -21.29 30.89
N LEU A 38 7.93 -22.59 31.06
CA LEU A 38 7.30 -23.48 30.08
C LEU A 38 5.77 -23.43 30.15
N ALA A 39 5.19 -23.08 31.30
CA ALA A 39 3.79 -22.73 31.52
C ALA A 39 3.59 -21.20 31.62
N GLN A 40 4.58 -20.40 31.21
CA GLN A 40 4.28 -19.06 30.71
C GLN A 40 3.67 -19.33 29.34
N ASP A 41 2.34 -19.45 29.35
CA ASP A 41 1.51 -19.45 28.15
C ASP A 41 2.09 -18.43 27.17
N THR A 42 2.22 -18.81 25.90
CA THR A 42 2.57 -17.90 24.80
C THR A 42 1.86 -16.55 25.03
N PRO A 43 2.57 -15.40 25.01
CA PRO A 43 1.97 -14.11 25.35
C PRO A 43 0.61 -13.93 24.71
N ARG A 44 -0.41 -13.61 25.52
CA ARG A 44 -1.77 -13.49 25.00
C ARG A 44 -1.82 -12.30 24.06
N LYS A 45 -2.54 -12.47 22.95
CA LYS A 45 -2.71 -11.44 21.92
C LYS A 45 -4.15 -10.98 21.96
N LEU A 46 -4.38 -9.73 22.37
CA LEU A 46 -5.69 -9.11 22.53
C LEU A 46 -5.84 -7.98 21.51
N ALA A 47 -6.98 -7.89 20.85
CA ALA A 47 -7.28 -6.77 19.97
C ALA A 47 -8.68 -6.21 20.19
N LEU A 48 -8.81 -4.88 20.06
CA LEU A 48 -10.07 -4.17 19.93
C LEU A 48 -10.08 -3.41 18.61
N LEU A 49 -11.01 -3.76 17.72
CA LEU A 49 -11.14 -3.17 16.39
C LEU A 49 -12.46 -2.39 16.32
N VAL A 50 -12.39 -1.10 16.00
CA VAL A 50 -13.56 -0.21 15.92
C VAL A 50 -13.66 0.37 14.51
N GLY A 51 -14.84 0.26 13.90
CA GLY A 51 -15.11 0.77 12.55
C GLY A 51 -16.49 1.40 12.45
N ILE A 52 -16.58 2.63 11.93
CA ILE A 52 -17.86 3.37 11.89
C ILE A 52 -18.09 3.96 10.50
N ASN A 53 -19.14 3.50 9.83
CA ASN A 53 -19.61 3.99 8.54
C ASN A 53 -20.93 4.78 8.66
N ASP A 54 -21.91 4.26 9.41
CA ASP A 54 -23.31 4.74 9.43
C ASP A 54 -23.53 5.99 10.31
N TYR A 55 -22.65 6.99 10.20
CA TYR A 55 -22.77 8.25 10.94
C TYR A 55 -24.08 8.99 10.61
N LYS A 56 -24.65 9.65 11.64
CA LYS A 56 -25.92 10.38 11.60
C LYS A 56 -25.77 11.77 12.24
N ASN A 57 -26.88 12.47 12.45
CA ASN A 57 -26.92 13.72 13.24
C ASN A 57 -26.00 14.83 12.71
N GLY A 58 -26.01 15.04 11.39
CA GLY A 58 -25.20 16.06 10.72
C GLY A 58 -23.77 15.62 10.40
N ILE A 59 -23.35 14.42 10.83
CA ILE A 59 -22.07 13.85 10.45
C ILE A 59 -22.27 13.01 9.17
N PRO A 60 -21.50 13.25 8.10
CA PRO A 60 -21.60 12.47 6.86
C PRO A 60 -21.26 10.99 7.08
N PRO A 61 -21.88 10.05 6.34
CA PRO A 61 -21.49 8.64 6.41
C PRO A 61 -20.16 8.39 5.70
N LEU A 62 -19.47 7.33 6.14
CA LEU A 62 -18.28 6.75 5.51
C LEU A 62 -18.62 5.37 4.92
N GLN A 63 -17.71 4.79 4.13
CA GLN A 63 -17.93 3.51 3.47
C GLN A 63 -16.83 2.48 3.76
N GLY A 64 -15.60 2.91 4.01
CA GLY A 64 -14.46 1.98 4.13
C GLY A 64 -14.09 1.52 5.55
N CYS A 65 -14.72 2.03 6.60
CA CYS A 65 -14.28 1.74 7.97
C CYS A 65 -14.52 0.29 8.41
N LEU A 66 -15.61 -0.33 7.94
CA LEU A 66 -15.86 -1.76 8.16
C LEU A 66 -14.88 -2.64 7.38
N THR A 67 -14.46 -2.21 6.19
CA THR A 67 -13.42 -2.90 5.42
C THR A 67 -12.09 -2.88 6.17
N ASP A 68 -11.73 -1.75 6.78
CA ASP A 68 -10.51 -1.62 7.58
C ASP A 68 -10.50 -2.54 8.81
N VAL A 69 -11.65 -2.69 9.48
CA VAL A 69 -11.81 -3.67 10.56
C VAL A 69 -11.56 -5.09 10.06
N SER A 70 -12.12 -5.47 8.91
CA SER A 70 -11.87 -6.78 8.30
C SER A 70 -10.39 -6.95 7.90
N LEU A 71 -9.76 -5.91 7.32
CA LEU A 71 -8.34 -5.91 6.98
C LEU A 71 -7.46 -6.18 8.19
N GLN A 72 -7.69 -5.48 9.30
CA GLN A 72 -6.93 -5.68 10.53
C GLN A 72 -7.24 -7.04 11.17
N GLN A 73 -8.49 -7.50 11.17
CA GLN A 73 -8.85 -8.78 11.75
C GLN A 73 -8.14 -9.94 11.03
N GLU A 74 -8.22 -10.01 9.71
CA GLU A 74 -7.59 -11.06 8.92
C GLU A 74 -6.06 -10.99 8.99
N LEU A 75 -5.48 -9.79 9.03
CA LEU A 75 -4.06 -9.57 9.26
C LEU A 75 -3.61 -10.14 10.61
N LEU A 76 -4.27 -9.75 11.71
CA LEU A 76 -3.90 -10.16 13.05
C LEU A 76 -4.04 -11.68 13.24
N ILE A 77 -5.09 -12.30 12.70
CA ILE A 77 -5.31 -13.74 12.78
C ILE A 77 -4.25 -14.50 11.95
N ASN A 78 -4.18 -14.23 10.65
CA ASN A 78 -3.45 -15.12 9.73
C ASN A 78 -1.95 -14.79 9.62
N ARG A 79 -1.54 -13.57 9.95
CA ARG A 79 -0.13 -13.14 9.87
C ARG A 79 0.55 -13.03 11.21
N PHE A 80 -0.20 -12.71 12.26
CA PHE A 80 0.35 -12.51 13.61
C PHE A 80 -0.18 -13.53 14.64
N GLY A 81 -1.02 -14.48 14.23
CA GLY A 81 -1.48 -15.59 15.05
C GLY A 81 -2.31 -15.17 16.26
N PHE A 82 -3.14 -14.14 16.12
CA PHE A 82 -4.15 -13.79 17.12
C PHE A 82 -5.25 -14.86 17.11
N ASN A 83 -5.70 -15.25 18.30
CA ASN A 83 -6.89 -16.07 18.40
C ASN A 83 -8.12 -15.20 18.11
N GLU A 84 -8.98 -15.63 17.20
CA GLU A 84 -10.22 -14.92 16.83
C GLU A 84 -11.08 -14.55 18.05
N LYS A 85 -11.12 -15.40 19.09
CA LYS A 85 -11.85 -15.15 20.35
C LYS A 85 -11.28 -14.02 21.20
N ASN A 86 -10.04 -13.60 20.94
CA ASN A 86 -9.36 -12.51 21.64
C ASN A 86 -9.42 -11.19 20.85
N ILE A 87 -10.11 -11.17 19.72
CA ILE A 87 -10.38 -9.97 18.92
C ILE A 87 -11.83 -9.56 19.18
N LEU A 88 -12.03 -8.40 19.79
CA LEU A 88 -13.34 -7.78 19.96
C LEU A 88 -13.52 -6.72 18.88
N THR A 89 -14.65 -6.76 18.18
CA THR A 89 -14.98 -5.81 17.13
C THR A 89 -16.23 -5.01 17.52
N LEU A 90 -16.19 -3.69 17.36
CA LEU A 90 -17.35 -2.81 17.49
C LEU A 90 -17.57 -2.07 16.16
N THR A 91 -18.72 -2.31 15.52
CA THR A 91 -19.07 -1.64 14.25
C THR A 91 -20.35 -0.85 14.34
N ASP A 92 -20.38 0.31 13.68
CA ASP A 92 -21.54 1.20 13.54
C ASP A 92 -22.29 1.39 14.87
N SER A 93 -23.53 0.92 14.96
CA SER A 93 -24.41 1.07 16.13
C SER A 93 -23.82 0.56 17.45
N GLN A 94 -22.83 -0.34 17.41
CA GLN A 94 -22.14 -0.84 18.61
C GLN A 94 -21.05 0.12 19.11
N ALA A 95 -20.48 0.92 18.20
CA ALA A 95 -19.34 1.81 18.46
C ALA A 95 -19.79 3.14 19.09
N THR A 96 -20.67 3.08 20.09
CA THR A 96 -21.07 4.23 20.92
C THR A 96 -19.91 4.65 21.81
N ARG A 97 -19.94 5.89 22.31
CA ARG A 97 -18.94 6.38 23.27
C ARG A 97 -18.79 5.42 24.44
N GLN A 98 -19.92 5.02 25.04
CA GLN A 98 -19.91 4.07 26.16
C GLN A 98 -19.43 2.68 25.74
N GLY A 99 -19.86 2.19 24.58
CA GLY A 99 -19.45 0.87 24.06
C GLY A 99 -17.94 0.78 23.86
N ILE A 100 -17.32 1.80 23.26
CA ILE A 100 -15.87 1.86 23.05
C ILE A 100 -15.13 1.88 24.40
N LEU A 101 -15.54 2.74 25.34
CA LEU A 101 -14.90 2.85 26.65
C LEU A 101 -15.03 1.56 27.48
N GLN A 102 -16.20 0.92 27.44
CA GLN A 102 -16.44 -0.33 28.13
C GLN A 102 -15.61 -1.47 27.53
N ALA A 103 -15.55 -1.58 26.21
CA ALA A 103 -14.71 -2.56 25.53
C ALA A 103 -13.23 -2.37 25.87
N PHE A 104 -12.74 -1.13 25.94
CA PHE A 104 -11.36 -0.85 26.33
C PHE A 104 -11.07 -1.33 27.77
N ASP A 105 -11.96 -1.03 28.72
CA ASP A 105 -11.81 -1.46 30.11
C ASP A 105 -11.90 -3.00 30.25
N GLU A 106 -12.98 -3.59 29.74
CA GLU A 106 -13.32 -5.00 29.99
C GLU A 106 -12.53 -5.98 29.12
N HIS A 107 -12.25 -5.62 27.87
CA HIS A 107 -11.55 -6.51 26.94
C HIS A 107 -10.04 -6.35 26.99
N LEU A 108 -9.53 -5.12 27.09
CA LEU A 108 -8.09 -4.87 27.06
C LEU A 108 -7.52 -4.72 28.48
N ILE A 109 -7.96 -3.72 29.24
CA ILE A 109 -7.31 -3.33 30.50
C ILE A 109 -7.41 -4.42 31.57
N LYS A 110 -8.60 -4.99 31.79
CA LYS A 110 -8.81 -6.04 32.81
C LYS A 110 -8.18 -7.38 32.45
N GLN A 111 -7.89 -7.64 31.17
CA GLN A 111 -7.42 -8.95 30.70
C GLN A 111 -5.93 -8.99 30.38
N ALA A 112 -5.34 -7.88 29.91
CA ALA A 112 -3.94 -7.82 29.54
C ALA A 112 -3.02 -7.97 30.76
N LYS A 113 -2.00 -8.82 30.64
CA LYS A 113 -0.95 -9.03 31.64
C LYS A 113 0.41 -8.56 31.12
N PRO A 114 1.42 -8.38 31.98
CA PRO A 114 2.78 -8.07 31.54
C PRO A 114 3.29 -9.11 30.51
N GLY A 115 3.76 -8.62 29.36
CA GLY A 115 4.26 -9.45 28.25
C GLY A 115 3.24 -9.68 27.13
N ASP A 116 1.95 -9.57 27.40
CA ASP A 116 0.88 -9.73 26.39
C ASP A 116 0.96 -8.65 25.30
N VAL A 117 0.46 -8.94 24.11
CA VAL A 117 0.37 -8.00 22.99
C VAL A 117 -1.04 -7.45 22.91
N VAL A 118 -1.16 -6.12 22.85
CA VAL A 118 -2.44 -5.41 22.73
C VAL A 118 -2.46 -4.58 21.46
N VAL A 119 -3.52 -4.73 20.67
CA VAL A 119 -3.76 -3.92 19.47
C VAL A 119 -5.09 -3.18 19.62
N PHE A 120 -5.08 -1.87 19.40
CA PHE A 120 -6.30 -1.07 19.25
C PHE A 120 -6.31 -0.43 17.87
N HIS A 121 -7.37 -0.65 17.11
CA HIS A 121 -7.56 -0.03 15.80
C HIS A 121 -8.88 0.75 15.79
N PHE A 122 -8.83 1.99 15.34
CA PHE A 122 -10.00 2.83 15.10
C PHE A 122 -10.01 3.33 13.67
N SER A 123 -11.10 3.07 12.95
CA SER A 123 -11.39 3.65 11.63
C SER A 123 -12.75 4.34 11.66
N GLY A 124 -12.76 5.63 11.34
CA GLY A 124 -13.95 6.47 11.44
C GLY A 124 -13.62 7.96 11.31
N HIS A 125 -14.57 8.83 11.67
CA HIS A 125 -14.31 10.26 11.73
C HIS A 125 -13.42 10.62 12.92
N GLY A 126 -12.44 11.48 12.66
CA GLY A 126 -11.77 12.27 13.70
C GLY A 126 -12.28 13.71 13.69
N SER A 127 -11.97 14.45 14.76
CA SER A 127 -12.27 15.88 14.86
C SER A 127 -11.30 16.58 15.82
N ARG A 128 -11.61 17.83 16.15
CA ARG A 128 -10.93 18.62 17.19
C ARG A 128 -11.95 19.38 18.03
N VAL A 129 -11.64 19.48 19.32
CA VAL A 129 -12.40 20.27 20.29
C VAL A 129 -11.47 21.21 21.03
N LEU A 130 -12.02 22.28 21.60
CA LEU A 130 -11.28 23.21 22.44
C LEU A 130 -10.66 22.47 23.63
N ASP A 131 -9.35 22.64 23.81
CA ASP A 131 -8.63 22.11 24.95
C ASP A 131 -8.46 23.19 26.04
N LYS A 132 -8.87 22.88 27.26
CA LYS A 132 -8.69 23.77 28.42
C LYS A 132 -7.24 23.76 28.92
N ASP A 133 -6.55 22.64 28.80
CA ASP A 133 -5.19 22.47 29.30
C ASP A 133 -4.12 23.02 28.34
N LYS A 134 -4.54 23.28 27.09
CA LYS A 134 -3.73 23.80 25.98
C LYS A 134 -2.42 23.04 25.90
N ASP A 135 -2.50 21.71 25.88
CA ASP A 135 -1.32 20.86 25.79
C ASP A 135 -0.62 20.96 24.42
N MET A 136 -1.29 21.54 23.42
CA MET A 136 -0.79 21.80 22.08
C MET A 136 -0.85 23.29 21.69
N PRO A 137 0.00 23.76 20.75
CA PRO A 137 0.10 25.18 20.37
C PRO A 137 -1.18 25.80 19.78
N ASP A 138 -2.03 25.00 19.15
CA ASP A 138 -3.31 25.44 18.57
C ASP A 138 -4.44 25.52 19.62
N GLY A 139 -4.19 25.06 20.85
CA GLY A 139 -5.18 25.04 21.94
C GLY A 139 -6.35 24.07 21.68
N LEU A 140 -6.15 23.08 20.81
CA LEU A 140 -7.17 22.08 20.45
C LEU A 140 -6.70 20.68 20.81
N ASN A 141 -7.65 19.82 21.16
CA ASN A 141 -7.41 18.40 21.35
C ASN A 141 -8.01 17.59 20.19
N GLY A 142 -7.24 16.67 19.63
CA GLY A 142 -7.75 15.72 18.64
C GLY A 142 -8.72 14.73 19.27
N THR A 143 -9.78 14.38 18.55
CA THR A 143 -10.80 13.44 19.02
C THR A 143 -11.06 12.33 18.01
N ILE A 144 -11.46 11.16 18.51
CA ILE A 144 -12.18 10.15 17.73
C ILE A 144 -13.68 10.36 17.94
N VAL A 145 -14.48 10.17 16.88
CA VAL A 145 -15.92 10.47 16.88
C VAL A 145 -16.72 9.17 16.96
N PRO A 146 -17.37 8.85 18.10
CA PRO A 146 -18.25 7.70 18.23
C PRO A 146 -19.54 7.85 17.42
N ILE A 147 -20.25 6.74 17.19
CA ILE A 147 -21.47 6.72 16.36
C ILE A 147 -22.61 7.58 16.92
N ASP A 148 -22.66 7.75 18.24
CA ASP A 148 -23.67 8.51 18.97
C ASP A 148 -23.27 9.97 19.24
N SER A 149 -22.20 10.45 18.59
CA SER A 149 -21.88 11.87 18.54
C SER A 149 -22.79 12.62 17.56
N SER A 150 -22.65 13.94 17.52
CA SER A 150 -23.44 14.84 16.68
C SER A 150 -22.59 16.01 16.21
N LEU A 151 -22.96 16.62 15.08
CA LEU A 151 -22.33 17.85 14.59
C LEU A 151 -23.30 19.04 14.73
N PRO A 152 -23.22 19.83 15.82
CA PRO A 152 -23.98 21.06 15.96
C PRO A 152 -23.60 22.09 14.88
N PRO A 153 -24.56 22.67 14.14
CA PRO A 153 -24.24 23.57 13.01
C PRO A 153 -23.41 24.81 13.34
N ASN A 154 -23.50 25.32 14.57
CA ASN A 154 -22.83 26.55 15.02
C ASN A 154 -21.73 26.31 16.06
N GLY A 155 -21.25 25.06 16.17
CA GLY A 155 -20.44 24.64 17.31
C GLY A 155 -21.28 24.32 18.55
N GLY A 156 -20.64 23.79 19.58
CA GLY A 156 -21.29 23.35 20.81
C GLY A 156 -20.64 22.13 21.45
N VAL A 157 -21.33 21.55 22.44
CA VAL A 157 -20.85 20.38 23.18
C VAL A 157 -21.01 19.11 22.35
N VAL A 158 -19.96 18.29 22.28
CA VAL A 158 -19.94 17.02 21.53
C VAL A 158 -19.60 15.83 22.43
N LYS A 159 -20.03 14.63 22.02
CA LYS A 159 -19.80 13.37 22.73
C LYS A 159 -18.61 12.58 22.17
N ASP A 160 -17.60 13.31 21.73
CA ASP A 160 -16.38 12.72 21.22
C ASP A 160 -15.51 12.14 22.36
N ILE A 161 -14.58 11.25 22.00
CA ILE A 161 -13.53 10.77 22.92
C ILE A 161 -12.24 11.53 22.58
N MET A 162 -11.70 12.26 23.55
CA MET A 162 -10.48 13.05 23.40
C MET A 162 -9.23 12.18 23.38
N GLY A 163 -8.17 12.67 22.73
CA GLY A 163 -6.83 12.08 22.80
C GLY A 163 -6.31 12.01 24.24
N HIS A 164 -6.76 12.92 25.12
CA HIS A 164 -6.56 12.83 26.57
C HIS A 164 -7.09 11.53 27.18
N THR A 165 -8.35 11.19 26.89
CA THR A 165 -8.98 9.97 27.41
C THR A 165 -8.34 8.73 26.81
N LEU A 166 -8.04 8.74 25.50
CA LEU A 166 -7.33 7.64 24.85
C LEU A 166 -5.95 7.40 25.48
N PHE A 167 -5.19 8.46 25.75
CA PHE A 167 -3.91 8.36 26.45
C PHE A 167 -4.04 7.68 27.82
N LEU A 168 -5.03 8.07 28.61
CA LEU A 168 -5.26 7.51 29.94
C LEU A 168 -5.64 6.03 29.88
N LEU A 169 -6.49 5.65 28.92
CA LEU A 169 -6.86 4.26 28.67
C LEU A 169 -5.64 3.40 28.30
N MET A 170 -4.81 3.90 27.39
CA MET A 170 -3.56 3.22 27.02
C MET A 170 -2.61 3.10 28.20
N TYR A 171 -2.46 4.18 28.98
CA TYR A 171 -1.58 4.21 30.13
C TYR A 171 -1.93 3.12 31.15
N ALA A 172 -3.24 2.87 31.36
CA ALA A 172 -3.76 1.88 32.29
C ALA A 172 -3.55 0.40 31.89
N LEU A 173 -3.13 0.09 30.66
CA LEU A 173 -2.85 -1.29 30.23
C LEU A 173 -1.67 -1.89 31.01
N GLN A 174 -1.69 -3.16 31.41
CA GLN A 174 -0.57 -3.75 32.19
C GLN A 174 0.59 -4.26 31.34
N THR A 175 0.58 -4.01 30.02
CA THR A 175 1.66 -4.39 29.09
C THR A 175 2.27 -3.18 28.39
N ALA A 176 3.54 -3.32 27.99
CA ALA A 176 4.25 -2.34 27.16
C ALA A 176 4.10 -2.62 25.65
N ASN A 177 3.68 -3.83 25.26
CA ASN A 177 3.54 -4.24 23.86
C ASN A 177 2.18 -3.79 23.30
N VAL A 178 1.99 -2.48 23.22
CA VAL A 178 0.75 -1.85 22.77
C VAL A 178 0.96 -1.23 21.39
N THR A 179 0.08 -1.56 20.44
CA THR A 179 0.03 -0.88 19.13
C THR A 179 -1.34 -0.27 18.93
N VAL A 180 -1.38 1.02 18.62
CA VAL A 180 -2.60 1.76 18.28
C VAL A 180 -2.50 2.23 16.84
N VAL A 181 -3.55 1.98 16.07
CA VAL A 181 -3.67 2.44 14.68
C VAL A 181 -4.95 3.28 14.55
N LEU A 182 -4.79 4.56 14.23
CA LEU A 182 -5.86 5.52 14.07
C LEU A 182 -5.98 5.92 12.59
N ASP A 183 -7.01 5.40 11.91
CA ASP A 183 -7.34 5.75 10.53
C ASP A 183 -8.47 6.80 10.50
N CYS A 184 -8.12 8.02 10.92
CA CYS A 184 -8.98 9.19 10.99
C CYS A 184 -8.16 10.49 10.81
N CYS A 185 -8.77 11.60 10.38
CA CYS A 185 -8.08 12.91 10.30
C CYS A 185 -8.41 13.82 11.49
N HIS A 186 -7.52 14.79 11.72
CA HIS A 186 -7.71 15.82 12.74
C HIS A 186 -8.01 17.21 12.14
N SER A 187 -8.04 17.40 10.82
CA SER A 187 -7.94 18.72 10.15
C SER A 187 -9.26 19.43 9.81
N GLY A 188 -10.43 18.88 10.17
CA GLY A 188 -11.75 19.42 9.75
C GLY A 188 -12.10 19.08 8.29
N GLY A 189 -13.31 19.41 7.80
CA GLY A 189 -13.73 19.17 6.41
C GLY A 189 -14.24 17.75 6.11
N THR A 190 -15.13 17.61 5.11
CA THR A 190 -15.91 16.38 4.88
C THR A 190 -15.71 15.71 3.51
N LYS A 191 -15.25 16.43 2.47
CA LYS A 191 -15.10 15.91 1.09
C LYS A 191 -13.92 16.55 0.36
N ARG A 192 -13.29 15.81 -0.56
CA ARG A 192 -12.23 16.31 -1.45
C ARG A 192 -12.25 15.59 -2.81
N GLY A 193 -12.75 16.25 -3.85
CA GLY A 193 -12.91 15.66 -5.19
C GLY A 193 -13.78 14.39 -5.16
N ASN A 194 -13.18 13.26 -5.55
CA ASN A 194 -13.78 11.93 -5.54
C ASN A 194 -13.76 11.23 -4.16
N PHE A 195 -13.08 11.79 -3.16
CA PHE A 195 -12.88 11.17 -1.85
C PHE A 195 -13.79 11.74 -0.77
N ALA A 196 -14.23 10.86 0.14
CA ALA A 196 -14.73 11.27 1.45
C ALA A 196 -13.55 11.42 2.41
N VAL A 197 -13.58 12.46 3.24
CA VAL A 197 -12.54 12.72 4.23
C VAL A 197 -12.97 12.09 5.55
N ARG A 198 -12.07 11.37 6.23
CA ARG A 198 -12.32 10.73 7.53
C ARG A 198 -12.24 11.71 8.70
N SER A 199 -12.87 12.86 8.51
CA SER A 199 -12.94 13.97 9.44
C SER A 199 -14.33 14.59 9.39
N ARG A 200 -14.74 15.18 10.51
CA ARG A 200 -15.87 16.11 10.55
C ARG A 200 -15.39 17.47 11.02
N ASP A 201 -16.20 18.50 10.78
CA ASP A 201 -15.90 19.84 11.26
C ASP A 201 -15.69 19.86 12.79
N GLY A 202 -14.70 20.64 13.19
CA GLY A 202 -14.17 20.75 14.54
C GLY A 202 -13.51 22.11 14.76
N GLY A 203 -12.83 22.29 15.88
CA GLY A 203 -12.11 23.52 16.21
C GLY A 203 -12.59 24.18 17.49
N SER A 204 -12.22 25.45 17.68
CA SER A 204 -12.42 26.19 18.94
C SER A 204 -13.88 26.39 19.35
N ASN A 205 -14.82 26.28 18.40
CA ASN A 205 -16.25 26.40 18.66
C ASN A 205 -16.88 25.10 19.18
N PHE A 206 -16.13 23.99 19.23
CA PHE A 206 -16.62 22.70 19.75
C PHE A 206 -16.02 22.42 21.12
N LEU A 207 -16.85 21.97 22.05
CA LEU A 207 -16.50 21.78 23.46
C LEU A 207 -16.64 20.30 23.86
N PRO A 208 -15.73 19.76 24.69
CA PRO A 208 -15.90 18.44 25.29
C PRO A 208 -17.12 18.37 26.20
N SER A 209 -17.80 17.21 26.23
CA SER A 209 -18.91 16.97 27.17
C SER A 209 -18.44 16.87 28.63
N LYS A 210 -19.37 17.07 29.58
CA LYS A 210 -19.10 16.85 31.01
C LYS A 210 -18.64 15.41 31.29
N ALA A 211 -19.27 14.45 30.63
CA ALA A 211 -18.92 13.02 30.74
C ALA A 211 -17.50 12.71 30.27
N GLU A 212 -16.93 13.55 29.39
CA GLU A 212 -15.55 13.41 28.95
C GLU A 212 -14.56 13.71 30.09
N TYR A 213 -14.74 14.82 30.79
CA TYR A 213 -13.90 15.16 31.94
C TYR A 213 -14.11 14.21 33.14
N GLU A 214 -15.34 13.74 33.35
CA GLU A 214 -15.63 12.74 34.38
C GLU A 214 -14.90 11.41 34.11
N GLU A 215 -14.85 10.97 32.85
CA GLU A 215 -14.11 9.75 32.47
C GLU A 215 -12.60 9.94 32.65
N GLN A 216 -12.03 11.09 32.30
CA GLN A 216 -10.61 11.39 32.53
C GLN A 216 -10.28 11.35 34.02
N GLY A 217 -11.12 11.97 34.88
CA GLY A 217 -10.94 11.94 36.33
C GLY A 217 -10.97 10.52 36.91
N LYS A 218 -11.87 9.67 36.40
CA LYS A 218 -11.95 8.25 36.77
C LYS A 218 -10.67 7.49 36.42
N TRP A 219 -10.12 7.67 35.22
CA TRP A 219 -8.89 6.98 34.82
C TRP A 219 -7.64 7.51 35.49
N LEU A 220 -7.55 8.81 35.76
CA LEU A 220 -6.47 9.37 36.59
C LEU A 220 -6.44 8.74 37.99
N ALA A 221 -7.61 8.43 38.56
CA ALA A 221 -7.71 7.76 39.86
C ALA A 221 -7.43 6.25 39.81
N LYS A 222 -7.75 5.58 38.68
CA LYS A 222 -7.64 4.13 38.50
C LYS A 222 -6.29 3.67 37.92
N ALA A 223 -5.58 4.54 37.21
CA ALA A 223 -4.30 4.21 36.58
C ALA A 223 -3.24 3.82 37.62
N GLU A 224 -2.41 2.82 37.28
CA GLU A 224 -1.27 2.40 38.10
C GLU A 224 0.04 2.47 37.28
N PRO A 225 1.06 3.23 37.76
CA PRO A 225 1.03 4.09 38.95
C PRO A 225 0.09 5.30 38.76
N ARG A 226 -0.46 5.81 39.86
CA ARG A 226 -1.41 6.93 39.83
C ARG A 226 -0.75 8.19 39.26
N LEU A 227 -1.42 8.86 38.33
CA LEU A 227 -0.97 10.12 37.75
C LEU A 227 -1.69 11.31 38.40
N THR A 228 -0.93 12.33 38.80
CA THR A 228 -1.51 13.64 39.09
C THR A 228 -1.91 14.36 37.79
N PRO A 229 -2.88 15.30 37.81
CA PRO A 229 -3.24 16.07 36.61
C PRO A 229 -2.04 16.76 35.95
N THR A 230 -1.12 17.34 36.74
CA THR A 230 0.08 17.99 36.23
C THR A 230 1.03 17.01 35.52
N GLU A 231 1.26 15.83 36.09
CA GLU A 231 2.09 14.80 35.47
C GLU A 231 1.47 14.26 34.18
N PHE A 232 0.15 14.08 34.16
CA PHE A 232 -0.59 13.68 32.97
C PHE A 232 -0.39 14.70 31.82
N ILE A 233 -0.60 15.99 32.07
CA ILE A 233 -0.40 17.04 31.06
C ILE A 233 1.07 17.13 30.62
N ASN A 234 2.02 17.00 31.54
CA ASN A 234 3.44 16.99 31.19
C ASN A 234 3.81 15.80 30.28
N LYS A 235 3.30 14.60 30.57
CA LYS A 235 3.52 13.42 29.73
C LYS A 235 2.86 13.57 28.35
N ARG A 236 1.66 14.15 28.29
CA ARG A 236 0.97 14.49 27.05
C ARG A 236 1.78 15.46 26.18
N ARG A 237 2.33 16.53 26.76
CA ARG A 237 3.19 17.50 26.06
C ARG A 237 4.51 16.89 25.55
N GLN A 238 4.97 15.81 26.16
CA GLN A 238 6.15 15.07 25.72
C GLN A 238 5.85 14.05 24.61
N ASN A 239 4.59 13.88 24.18
CA ASN A 239 4.13 12.89 23.21
C ASN A 239 4.59 11.45 23.52
N VAL A 240 4.69 11.12 24.81
CA VAL A 240 5.17 9.80 25.26
C VAL A 240 3.98 8.83 25.26
N ALA A 241 3.70 8.23 24.10
CA ALA A 241 2.70 7.17 24.00
C ALA A 241 3.09 5.93 24.84
N LYS A 242 2.19 4.96 25.01
CA LYS A 242 2.56 3.62 25.48
C LYS A 242 2.69 2.71 24.27
N GLY A 243 3.90 2.21 24.01
CA GLY A 243 4.18 1.39 22.83
C GLY A 243 4.26 2.21 21.54
N ILE A 244 3.48 1.84 20.53
CA ILE A 244 3.48 2.44 19.18
C ILE A 244 2.08 2.99 18.89
N VAL A 245 1.99 4.26 18.48
CA VAL A 245 0.75 4.88 17.97
C VAL A 245 1.01 5.35 16.55
N ILE A 246 0.17 4.91 15.62
CA ILE A 246 0.23 5.28 14.22
C ILE A 246 -1.04 6.03 13.86
N ALA A 247 -0.91 7.26 13.38
CA ALA A 247 -2.01 8.03 12.81
C ALA A 247 -1.88 8.04 11.28
N ALA A 248 -3.00 7.81 10.59
CA ALA A 248 -3.02 7.70 9.14
C ALA A 248 -2.70 9.02 8.42
N ALA A 249 -2.87 10.16 9.08
CA ALA A 249 -2.55 11.48 8.53
C ALA A 249 -1.98 12.41 9.61
N LYS A 250 -1.05 13.29 9.22
CA LYS A 250 -0.62 14.45 10.01
C LYS A 250 -1.80 15.33 10.41
N ARG A 251 -1.63 16.10 11.48
CA ARG A 251 -2.68 16.97 12.03
C ARG A 251 -3.33 17.87 10.99
N ASP A 252 -2.57 18.49 10.09
CA ASP A 252 -3.03 19.41 9.05
C ASP A 252 -3.41 18.72 7.72
N GLN A 253 -3.34 17.39 7.65
CA GLN A 253 -3.62 16.60 6.46
C GLN A 253 -4.89 15.74 6.61
N PHE A 254 -5.33 15.14 5.51
CA PHE A 254 -6.56 14.35 5.44
C PHE A 254 -6.23 12.85 5.32
N ALA A 255 -6.82 12.04 6.20
CA ALA A 255 -7.02 10.62 5.95
C ALA A 255 -8.24 10.42 5.03
N CYS A 256 -8.02 9.77 3.89
CA CYS A 256 -9.04 9.60 2.88
C CYS A 256 -9.74 8.24 3.01
N ASP A 257 -11.07 8.25 2.95
CA ASP A 257 -11.85 7.03 2.65
C ASP A 257 -11.77 6.81 1.13
N SER A 258 -10.88 5.90 0.73
CA SER A 258 -10.54 5.70 -0.66
C SER A 258 -11.46 4.71 -1.31
N GLN A 259 -11.95 5.08 -2.49
CA GLN A 259 -12.74 4.19 -3.33
C GLN A 259 -11.79 3.40 -4.23
N PHE A 260 -11.86 2.07 -4.11
CA PHE A 260 -11.22 1.10 -4.97
C PHE A 260 -12.25 0.52 -5.94
N SER A 261 -11.81 -0.34 -6.86
CA SER A 261 -12.63 -0.87 -7.96
C SER A 261 -14.12 -1.10 -7.62
N ASP A 262 -14.38 -1.88 -6.55
CA ASP A 262 -15.71 -2.26 -6.07
C ASP A 262 -15.84 -2.24 -4.53
N PHE A 263 -14.89 -1.65 -3.80
CA PHE A 263 -14.95 -1.51 -2.35
C PHE A 263 -14.32 -0.19 -1.89
N SER A 264 -14.57 0.20 -0.64
CA SER A 264 -13.94 1.37 -0.01
C SER A 264 -13.10 0.93 1.19
N ALA A 265 -11.98 1.60 1.44
CA ALA A 265 -11.12 1.36 2.60
C ALA A 265 -10.26 2.60 2.90
N GLY A 266 -9.63 2.63 4.07
CA GLY A 266 -8.65 3.64 4.42
C GLY A 266 -7.40 3.44 3.60
N ALA A 267 -6.91 4.49 2.92
CA ALA A 267 -5.71 4.37 2.08
C ALA A 267 -4.51 3.85 2.88
N PHE A 268 -4.36 4.34 4.12
CA PHE A 268 -3.32 3.90 5.04
C PHE A 268 -3.53 2.46 5.50
N THR A 269 -4.70 2.13 6.06
CA THR A 269 -4.96 0.76 6.57
C THR A 269 -4.83 -0.30 5.48
N TYR A 270 -5.32 -0.01 4.28
CA TYR A 270 -5.14 -0.92 3.15
C TYR A 270 -3.66 -1.08 2.81
N THR A 271 -2.91 0.00 2.62
CA THR A 271 -1.47 -0.07 2.29
C THR A 271 -0.64 -0.77 3.37
N LEU A 272 -0.95 -0.52 4.64
CA LEU A 272 -0.32 -1.19 5.78
C LEU A 272 -0.56 -2.70 5.71
N THR A 273 -1.82 -3.10 5.52
CA THR A 273 -2.21 -4.50 5.43
C THR A 273 -1.49 -5.19 4.27
N GLN A 274 -1.54 -4.60 3.08
CA GLN A 274 -0.86 -5.10 1.89
C GLN A 274 0.64 -5.33 2.13
N TYR A 275 1.33 -4.33 2.67
CA TYR A 275 2.75 -4.43 2.95
C TYR A 275 3.08 -5.61 3.89
N LEU A 276 2.32 -5.77 4.97
CA LEU A 276 2.56 -6.83 5.97
C LEU A 276 2.19 -8.24 5.47
N TRP A 277 1.26 -8.33 4.52
CA TRP A 277 0.95 -9.58 3.81
C TRP A 277 2.05 -10.00 2.82
N GLN A 278 2.81 -9.03 2.28
CA GLN A 278 3.94 -9.26 1.38
C GLN A 278 5.29 -9.42 2.11
N LEU A 279 5.36 -9.14 3.42
CA LEU A 279 6.57 -9.36 4.20
C LEU A 279 6.94 -10.84 4.27
N ASN A 280 8.17 -11.16 3.88
CA ASN A 280 8.73 -12.51 3.92
C ASN A 280 9.81 -12.69 5.01
N ARG A 281 10.03 -11.65 5.82
CA ARG A 281 11.04 -11.63 6.89
C ARG A 281 10.59 -10.72 8.02
N ASN A 282 11.22 -10.92 9.18
CA ASN A 282 11.05 -10.00 10.30
C ASN A 282 11.77 -8.68 10.00
N GLU A 283 11.06 -7.55 10.14
CA GLU A 283 11.61 -6.21 9.95
C GLU A 283 11.29 -5.33 11.15
N SER A 284 12.15 -4.34 11.42
CA SER A 284 11.87 -3.36 12.47
C SER A 284 10.66 -2.52 12.10
N PHE A 285 9.94 -2.05 13.12
CA PHE A 285 8.83 -1.12 12.96
C PHE A 285 9.26 0.12 12.16
N ALA A 286 10.44 0.68 12.43
CA ALA A 286 10.94 1.85 11.71
C ALA A 286 11.01 1.61 10.19
N ARG A 287 11.55 0.46 9.76
CA ARG A 287 11.63 0.11 8.33
C ARG A 287 10.25 -0.15 7.72
N THR A 288 9.39 -0.84 8.46
CA THR A 288 8.00 -1.11 8.08
C THR A 288 7.27 0.20 7.86
N PHE A 289 7.33 1.11 8.83
CA PHE A 289 6.66 2.40 8.76
C PHE A 289 7.19 3.27 7.61
N THR A 290 8.51 3.41 7.45
CA THR A 290 9.06 4.17 6.32
C THR A 290 8.58 3.63 4.98
N SER A 291 8.51 2.30 4.84
CA SER A 291 8.03 1.66 3.61
C SER A 291 6.53 1.87 3.39
N VAL A 292 5.71 1.67 4.42
CA VAL A 292 4.25 1.87 4.36
C VAL A 292 3.91 3.33 4.09
N SER A 293 4.56 4.27 4.78
CA SER A 293 4.35 5.70 4.59
C SER A 293 4.72 6.15 3.17
N ARG A 294 5.85 5.66 2.63
CA ARG A 294 6.22 5.92 1.22
C ARG A 294 5.21 5.30 0.25
N ASN A 295 4.75 4.06 0.50
CA ASN A 295 3.76 3.41 -0.36
C ASN A 295 2.41 4.13 -0.31
N ALA A 296 1.98 4.58 0.87
CA ALA A 296 0.75 5.33 1.07
C ALA A 296 0.83 6.70 0.40
N GLN A 297 1.98 7.38 0.48
CA GLN A 297 2.25 8.61 -0.25
C GLN A 297 2.25 8.38 -1.77
N ASN A 298 2.88 7.33 -2.28
CA ASN A 298 2.85 7.01 -3.72
C ASN A 298 1.42 6.71 -4.20
N LEU A 299 0.65 5.93 -3.42
CA LEU A 299 -0.75 5.66 -3.70
C LEU A 299 -1.57 6.97 -3.70
N ALA A 300 -1.32 7.84 -2.73
CA ALA A 300 -1.97 9.14 -2.63
C ALA A 300 -1.61 10.02 -3.84
N LEU A 301 -0.33 10.14 -4.21
CA LEU A 301 0.13 10.89 -5.38
C LEU A 301 -0.53 10.41 -6.68
N HIS A 302 -0.60 9.10 -6.92
CA HIS A 302 -1.27 8.55 -8.10
C HIS A 302 -2.78 8.78 -8.12
N ARG A 303 -3.38 8.99 -6.95
CA ARG A 303 -4.80 9.21 -6.78
C ARG A 303 -5.14 10.67 -6.43
N GLY A 304 -4.18 11.59 -6.50
CA GLY A 304 -4.34 13.02 -6.20
C GLY A 304 -4.33 13.42 -4.71
N GLY A 305 -4.19 12.48 -3.78
CA GLY A 305 -4.19 12.76 -2.34
C GLY A 305 -2.83 13.23 -1.79
N PHE A 306 -2.90 14.02 -0.72
CA PHE A 306 -1.79 14.21 0.21
C PHE A 306 -2.18 13.56 1.53
N GLN A 307 -1.58 12.41 1.82
CA GLN A 307 -1.70 11.71 3.10
C GLN A 307 -0.32 11.24 3.54
N GLU A 308 0.17 11.82 4.63
CA GLU A 308 1.39 11.41 5.30
C GLU A 308 1.05 10.87 6.68
N ALA A 309 1.37 9.61 6.92
CA ALA A 309 1.18 9.01 8.24
C ALA A 309 2.12 9.66 9.27
N GLU A 310 1.66 9.74 10.51
CA GLU A 310 2.40 10.23 11.68
C GLU A 310 2.56 9.11 12.70
N ILE A 311 3.65 9.14 13.47
CA ILE A 311 3.89 8.18 14.56
C ILE A 311 4.21 8.91 15.84
N GLU A 312 3.67 8.39 16.94
CA GLU A 312 4.20 8.61 18.28
C GLU A 312 4.69 7.26 18.83
N THR A 313 5.94 7.17 19.30
CA THR A 313 6.48 5.92 19.87
C THR A 313 7.14 6.17 21.20
N ASN A 314 7.03 5.18 22.08
CA ASN A 314 7.80 5.07 23.31
C ASN A 314 8.21 3.61 23.49
N ILE A 315 9.07 3.17 22.58
CA ILE A 315 9.63 1.81 22.57
C ILE A 315 11.07 1.88 23.09
N THR A 316 11.40 0.97 24.00
CA THR A 316 12.78 0.86 24.55
C THR A 316 13.74 0.22 23.53
N ASN A 317 13.21 -0.54 22.57
CA ASN A 317 13.96 -1.16 21.50
C ASN A 317 13.44 -0.73 20.13
N SER A 318 14.18 0.13 19.44
CA SER A 318 13.87 0.65 18.10
C SER A 318 13.86 -0.41 16.99
N ASN A 319 14.39 -1.61 17.26
CA ASN A 319 14.40 -2.72 16.31
C ASN A 319 13.18 -3.66 16.46
N SER A 320 12.25 -3.37 17.38
CA SER A 320 11.05 -4.20 17.56
C SER A 320 10.18 -4.20 16.30
N PRO A 321 9.60 -5.34 15.88
CA PRO A 321 8.67 -5.37 14.75
C PRO A 321 7.34 -4.69 15.10
N LEU A 322 6.56 -4.36 14.07
CA LEU A 322 5.18 -3.90 14.27
C LEU A 322 4.38 -4.98 15.03
N TYR A 323 3.52 -4.55 15.96
CA TYR A 323 2.79 -5.41 16.91
C TYR A 323 3.69 -6.22 17.87
N PHE A 324 4.99 -5.96 17.92
CA PHE A 324 5.96 -6.69 18.76
C PHE A 324 6.01 -8.21 18.48
N LEU A 325 5.55 -8.61 17.30
CA LEU A 325 5.49 -9.99 16.84
C LEU A 325 6.12 -10.10 15.45
N PRO A 326 6.93 -11.14 15.17
CA PRO A 326 7.33 -11.41 13.80
C PRO A 326 6.10 -11.86 12.99
N PRO A 327 5.92 -11.42 11.74
CA PRO A 327 4.89 -11.95 10.86
C PRO A 327 5.26 -13.37 10.40
N THR A 328 4.25 -14.16 9.98
CA THR A 328 4.49 -15.40 9.23
C THR A 328 5.39 -15.11 8.01
N PRO A 329 6.47 -15.88 7.76
CA PRO A 329 7.48 -15.50 6.74
C PRO A 329 7.06 -15.75 5.28
N ILE A 330 5.82 -16.18 5.04
CA ILE A 330 5.34 -16.56 3.71
C ILE A 330 4.50 -15.42 3.13
N PRO A 331 4.92 -14.72 2.07
CA PRO A 331 4.10 -13.70 1.47
C PRO A 331 2.85 -14.33 0.84
N ALA A 332 1.72 -13.63 0.89
CA ALA A 332 0.47 -14.13 0.35
C ALA A 332 -0.45 -13.01 -0.13
N GLU A 333 -1.20 -13.32 -1.18
CA GLU A 333 -2.20 -12.43 -1.75
C GLU A 333 -3.59 -12.69 -1.14
N ALA A 334 -3.81 -13.92 -0.70
CA ALA A 334 -5.10 -14.38 -0.21
C ALA A 334 -4.98 -15.43 0.90
N VAL A 335 -6.08 -15.66 1.59
CA VAL A 335 -6.25 -16.73 2.58
C VAL A 335 -7.60 -17.41 2.43
N VAL A 336 -7.64 -18.70 2.71
CA VAL A 336 -8.87 -19.48 2.79
C VAL A 336 -9.64 -19.13 4.06
N THR A 337 -10.88 -18.66 3.92
CA THR A 337 -11.78 -18.36 5.05
C THR A 337 -12.79 -19.47 5.30
N GLY A 338 -13.02 -20.36 4.33
CA GLY A 338 -13.88 -21.53 4.48
C GLY A 338 -13.81 -22.47 3.29
N VAL A 339 -14.15 -23.74 3.52
CA VAL A 339 -14.09 -24.81 2.50
C VAL A 339 -15.38 -25.62 2.53
N ASN A 340 -16.07 -25.67 1.40
CA ASN A 340 -17.33 -26.38 1.21
C ASN A 340 -17.21 -27.34 0.01
N SER A 341 -16.80 -28.58 0.27
CA SER A 341 -16.55 -29.60 -0.77
C SER A 341 -15.52 -29.13 -1.82
N ASN A 342 -15.98 -28.62 -2.97
CA ASN A 342 -15.12 -28.13 -4.07
C ASN A 342 -15.03 -26.60 -4.14
N GLN A 343 -15.87 -25.90 -3.39
CA GLN A 343 -15.89 -24.44 -3.35
C GLN A 343 -15.09 -23.95 -2.14
N VAL A 344 -14.30 -22.92 -2.37
CA VAL A 344 -13.40 -22.31 -1.40
C VAL A 344 -13.82 -20.85 -1.25
N ASN A 345 -14.03 -20.41 -0.02
CA ASN A 345 -14.18 -18.99 0.29
C ASN A 345 -12.79 -18.42 0.55
N LEU A 346 -12.51 -17.27 -0.06
CA LEU A 346 -11.23 -16.60 -0.04
C LEU A 346 -11.40 -15.17 0.46
N TRP A 347 -10.41 -14.70 1.18
CA TRP A 347 -10.20 -13.29 1.46
C TRP A 347 -8.92 -12.82 0.76
N LEU A 348 -8.99 -11.71 0.04
CA LEU A 348 -8.03 -11.23 -0.96
C LEU A 348 -7.30 -9.94 -0.52
N GLY A 349 -7.31 -9.60 0.78
CA GLY A 349 -6.77 -8.34 1.27
C GLY A 349 -5.23 -8.28 1.33
N GLY A 350 -4.52 -9.23 0.73
CA GLY A 350 -3.08 -9.16 0.45
C GLY A 350 -2.75 -8.76 -1.01
N ILE A 351 -3.76 -8.47 -1.84
CA ILE A 351 -3.61 -8.05 -3.25
C ILE A 351 -3.48 -6.54 -3.39
N GLU A 352 -2.45 -6.05 -4.07
CA GLU A 352 -2.24 -4.61 -4.27
C GLU A 352 -3.45 -3.93 -4.92
N SER A 353 -3.78 -2.69 -4.51
CA SER A 353 -4.98 -1.96 -4.96
C SER A 353 -5.06 -1.81 -6.47
N GLN A 354 -3.91 -1.65 -7.10
CA GLN A 354 -3.77 -1.50 -8.55
C GLN A 354 -4.10 -2.81 -9.29
N SER A 355 -3.76 -3.95 -8.68
CA SER A 355 -3.90 -5.27 -9.27
C SER A 355 -5.27 -5.92 -9.04
N ILE A 356 -6.08 -5.42 -8.09
CA ILE A 356 -7.32 -6.08 -7.66
C ILE A 356 -8.34 -6.31 -8.80
N GLU A 357 -8.36 -5.45 -9.82
CA GLU A 357 -9.20 -5.62 -11.02
C GLU A 357 -8.83 -6.87 -11.83
N GLY A 358 -7.59 -7.35 -11.69
CA GLY A 358 -7.10 -8.57 -12.32
C GLY A 358 -7.50 -9.87 -11.60
N PHE A 359 -8.15 -9.79 -10.43
CA PHE A 359 -8.56 -10.94 -9.61
C PHE A 359 -10.07 -11.15 -9.59
N ASN A 360 -10.71 -10.88 -10.72
CA ASN A 360 -12.10 -11.23 -10.96
C ASN A 360 -12.22 -12.73 -11.31
N LYS A 361 -13.15 -13.08 -12.19
CA LYS A 361 -13.34 -14.46 -12.65
C LYS A 361 -12.08 -14.98 -13.34
N SER A 362 -11.82 -16.28 -13.19
CA SER A 362 -10.75 -17.02 -13.87
C SER A 362 -9.32 -16.76 -13.41
N ALA A 363 -9.07 -15.77 -12.55
CA ALA A 363 -7.77 -15.60 -11.91
C ALA A 363 -7.43 -16.85 -11.08
N ILE A 364 -6.14 -17.22 -11.07
CA ILE A 364 -5.67 -18.45 -10.43
C ILE A 364 -4.67 -18.10 -9.34
N LEU A 365 -4.89 -18.72 -8.19
CA LEU A 365 -4.04 -18.65 -7.02
C LEU A 365 -3.42 -20.02 -6.76
N THR A 366 -2.15 -20.04 -6.42
CA THR A 366 -1.42 -21.22 -5.94
C THR A 366 -1.63 -21.36 -4.44
N VAL A 367 -2.08 -22.53 -4.00
CA VAL A 367 -2.12 -22.89 -2.58
C VAL A 367 -0.69 -23.17 -2.13
N VAL A 368 -0.28 -22.58 -1.01
CA VAL A 368 1.06 -22.81 -0.44
C VAL A 368 0.98 -23.42 0.95
N ASP A 369 1.93 -24.29 1.27
CA ASP A 369 2.07 -24.90 2.61
C ASP A 369 2.80 -23.98 3.61
N GLU A 370 3.07 -24.47 4.82
CA GLU A 370 3.79 -23.74 5.88
C GLU A 370 5.26 -23.45 5.56
N LYS A 371 5.81 -24.00 4.48
CA LYS A 371 7.15 -23.69 3.96
C LYS A 371 7.10 -22.77 2.75
N GLY A 372 5.91 -22.44 2.25
CA GLY A 372 5.70 -21.66 1.03
C GLY A 372 5.76 -22.49 -0.24
N GLU A 373 5.77 -23.83 -0.13
CA GLU A 373 5.84 -24.72 -1.29
C GLU A 373 4.44 -24.90 -1.91
N PRO A 374 4.34 -24.92 -3.26
CA PRO A 374 3.06 -25.01 -3.96
C PRO A 374 2.43 -26.39 -3.78
N HIS A 375 1.14 -26.43 -3.42
CA HIS A 375 0.39 -27.67 -3.15
C HIS A 375 -0.96 -27.78 -3.88
N GLY A 376 -1.19 -26.91 -4.86
CA GLY A 376 -2.37 -26.95 -5.72
C GLY A 376 -2.80 -25.56 -6.17
N GLN A 377 -3.98 -25.49 -6.80
CA GLN A 377 -4.48 -24.26 -7.41
C GLN A 377 -5.97 -24.06 -7.16
N VAL A 378 -6.35 -22.79 -6.95
CA VAL A 378 -7.73 -22.34 -6.83
C VAL A 378 -8.00 -21.32 -7.93
N GLN A 379 -9.04 -21.57 -8.71
CA GLN A 379 -9.55 -20.61 -9.69
C GLN A 379 -10.67 -19.78 -9.07
N ILE A 380 -10.60 -18.46 -9.18
CA ILE A 380 -11.66 -17.56 -8.72
C ILE A 380 -12.88 -17.68 -9.64
N GLU A 381 -14.05 -17.94 -9.07
CA GLU A 381 -15.34 -18.01 -9.78
C GLU A 381 -16.07 -16.66 -9.71
N SER A 382 -15.97 -15.97 -8.58
CA SER A 382 -16.61 -14.67 -8.35
C SER A 382 -15.90 -13.91 -7.24
N ARG A 383 -15.95 -12.58 -7.29
CA ARG A 383 -15.40 -11.67 -6.29
C ARG A 383 -16.42 -10.58 -5.95
N ASN A 384 -16.45 -10.17 -4.69
CA ASN A 384 -17.17 -9.02 -4.19
C ASN A 384 -16.26 -8.27 -3.19
N GLY A 385 -15.69 -7.15 -3.61
CA GLY A 385 -14.67 -6.44 -2.85
C GLY A 385 -13.47 -7.34 -2.57
N LEU A 386 -13.11 -7.51 -1.30
CA LEU A 386 -11.99 -8.36 -0.87
C LEU A 386 -12.37 -9.82 -0.63
N PHE A 387 -13.63 -10.21 -0.86
CA PHE A 387 -14.08 -11.59 -0.68
C PHE A 387 -14.31 -12.25 -2.02
N ALA A 388 -13.87 -13.50 -2.15
CA ALA A 388 -14.07 -14.27 -3.37
C ALA A 388 -14.55 -15.69 -3.07
N LYS A 389 -15.22 -16.28 -4.06
CA LYS A 389 -15.46 -17.71 -4.13
C LYS A 389 -14.60 -18.28 -5.24
N GLY A 390 -13.94 -19.39 -4.96
CA GLY A 390 -13.13 -20.10 -5.92
C GLY A 390 -13.44 -21.58 -5.93
N LYS A 391 -12.95 -22.25 -6.98
CA LYS A 391 -13.02 -23.69 -7.16
C LYS A 391 -11.63 -24.28 -7.12
N LEU A 392 -11.49 -25.37 -6.36
CA LEU A 392 -10.27 -26.14 -6.32
C LEU A 392 -10.05 -26.90 -7.64
N LEU A 393 -8.85 -26.85 -8.19
CA LEU A 393 -8.51 -27.55 -9.44
C LEU A 393 -8.04 -28.99 -9.17
N ASN A 394 -8.35 -29.90 -10.10
CA ASN A 394 -8.43 -31.36 -9.89
C ASN A 394 -7.16 -32.05 -9.37
N THR A 395 -5.98 -31.47 -9.55
CA THR A 395 -4.68 -31.98 -9.06
C THR A 395 -4.47 -31.74 -7.56
N THR A 396 -5.20 -30.80 -6.96
CA THR A 396 -5.04 -30.41 -5.55
C THR A 396 -5.62 -31.43 -4.56
N ARG A 397 -6.52 -32.32 -5.00
CA ARG A 397 -7.26 -33.23 -4.12
C ARG A 397 -6.40 -34.33 -3.47
N ALA A 398 -5.17 -34.52 -3.91
CA ALA A 398 -4.37 -35.68 -3.50
C ALA A 398 -3.36 -35.41 -2.37
N GLN A 399 -3.01 -34.16 -2.01
CA GLN A 399 -1.80 -33.93 -1.21
C GLN A 399 -1.95 -33.07 0.07
N THR A 400 -2.93 -32.17 0.22
CA THR A 400 -3.17 -31.48 1.51
C THR A 400 -4.65 -31.10 1.70
N PRO A 401 -5.27 -31.36 2.88
CA PRO A 401 -6.60 -30.84 3.18
C PRO A 401 -6.55 -29.30 3.25
N LEU A 402 -7.30 -28.63 2.37
CA LEU A 402 -7.46 -27.19 2.39
C LEU A 402 -8.24 -26.78 3.66
N ALA A 403 -7.68 -25.91 4.49
CA ALA A 403 -8.27 -25.51 5.77
C ALA A 403 -8.40 -23.97 5.87
N LYS A 404 -9.22 -23.49 6.81
CA LYS A 404 -9.25 -22.06 7.15
C LYS A 404 -7.84 -21.63 7.59
N GLY A 405 -7.36 -20.52 7.05
CA GLY A 405 -6.00 -20.00 7.31
C GLY A 405 -4.95 -20.43 6.28
N THR A 406 -5.26 -21.34 5.35
CA THR A 406 -4.33 -21.70 4.27
C THR A 406 -4.07 -20.48 3.37
N LEU A 407 -2.80 -20.14 3.17
CA LEU A 407 -2.36 -18.99 2.36
C LEU A 407 -2.34 -19.34 0.87
N LEU A 408 -2.58 -18.33 0.02
CA LEU A 408 -2.47 -18.47 -1.43
C LEU A 408 -1.67 -17.32 -2.04
N GLN A 409 -0.96 -17.65 -3.12
CA GLN A 409 -0.13 -16.75 -3.90
C GLN A 409 -0.65 -16.59 -5.33
N GLU A 410 -0.53 -15.41 -5.92
CA GLU A 410 -0.86 -15.13 -7.31
C GLU A 410 -0.08 -16.02 -8.28
N ARG A 411 -0.80 -16.62 -9.23
CA ARG A 411 -0.23 -17.44 -10.31
C ARG A 411 -0.57 -16.87 -11.68
N ILE A 412 -1.86 -16.68 -11.95
CA ILE A 412 -2.37 -16.11 -13.20
C ILE A 412 -3.38 -15.03 -12.87
N ARG A 413 -3.13 -13.83 -13.38
CA ARG A 413 -4.07 -12.71 -13.39
C ARG A 413 -5.00 -12.83 -14.58
N SER A 414 -6.29 -12.55 -14.39
CA SER A 414 -7.25 -12.44 -15.49
C SER A 414 -7.53 -10.98 -15.78
N ILE A 415 -7.13 -10.53 -16.96
CA ILE A 415 -7.24 -9.16 -17.43
C ILE A 415 -8.44 -9.06 -18.38
N PRO A 416 -9.49 -8.29 -18.04
CA PRO A 416 -10.63 -8.09 -18.92
C PRO A 416 -10.19 -7.40 -20.23
N LYS A 417 -10.72 -7.81 -21.38
CA LYS A 417 -10.44 -7.11 -22.66
C LYS A 417 -11.03 -5.70 -22.71
N ASN A 418 -12.02 -5.39 -21.88
CA ASN A 418 -12.76 -4.14 -21.86
C ASN A 418 -12.35 -3.20 -20.71
N ILE A 419 -11.08 -3.21 -20.31
CA ILE A 419 -10.58 -2.26 -19.30
C ILE A 419 -10.85 -0.82 -19.76
N THR A 420 -11.40 0.00 -18.86
CA THR A 420 -11.70 1.41 -19.11
C THR A 420 -10.87 2.32 -18.22
N LEU A 421 -10.51 3.50 -18.73
CA LEU A 421 -10.03 4.62 -17.93
C LEU A 421 -11.27 5.38 -17.41
N LYS A 422 -11.41 5.46 -16.09
CA LYS A 422 -12.58 6.03 -15.43
C LYS A 422 -12.33 7.53 -15.19
N ILE A 423 -13.14 8.37 -15.82
CA ILE A 423 -13.03 9.83 -15.76
C ILE A 423 -14.21 10.38 -14.96
N GLY A 424 -13.92 11.05 -13.84
CA GLY A 424 -14.90 11.76 -13.04
C GLY A 424 -15.39 13.02 -13.73
N LEU A 425 -16.65 13.39 -13.51
CA LEU A 425 -17.22 14.65 -14.01
C LEU A 425 -17.39 15.63 -12.84
N ASP A 426 -16.68 16.76 -12.88
CA ASP A 426 -16.68 17.74 -11.79
C ASP A 426 -18.04 18.42 -11.61
N ASP A 427 -18.77 18.01 -10.58
CA ASP A 427 -20.08 18.54 -10.25
C ASP A 427 -20.07 19.88 -9.51
N SER A 428 -18.87 20.40 -9.21
CA SER A 428 -18.69 21.75 -8.65
C SER A 428 -18.44 22.82 -9.71
N SER A 429 -17.93 22.45 -10.89
CA SER A 429 -17.64 23.39 -12.00
C SER A 429 -18.55 23.25 -13.21
N LEU A 430 -19.27 22.12 -13.34
CA LEU A 430 -20.14 21.82 -14.48
C LEU A 430 -21.61 21.73 -14.04
N ASP A 431 -22.50 22.42 -14.76
CA ASP A 431 -23.95 22.24 -14.57
C ASP A 431 -24.44 20.89 -15.14
N ARG A 432 -25.70 20.51 -14.84
CA ARG A 432 -26.27 19.22 -15.25
C ARG A 432 -26.26 18.98 -16.76
N ASN A 433 -26.49 20.00 -17.58
CA ASN A 433 -26.51 19.86 -19.04
C ASN A 433 -25.07 19.68 -19.57
N THR A 434 -24.15 20.47 -19.03
CA THR A 434 -22.71 20.38 -19.32
C THR A 434 -22.15 19.00 -18.94
N ILE A 435 -22.54 18.45 -17.79
CA ILE A 435 -22.17 17.08 -17.36
C ILE A 435 -22.70 16.04 -18.36
N ALA A 436 -23.95 16.15 -18.81
CA ALA A 436 -24.53 15.21 -19.77
C ALA A 436 -23.79 15.22 -21.12
N GLN A 437 -23.44 16.42 -21.62
CA GLN A 437 -22.66 16.58 -22.85
C GLN A 437 -21.24 16.03 -22.70
N ALA A 438 -20.56 16.33 -21.59
CA ALA A 438 -19.22 15.82 -21.31
C ALA A 438 -19.21 14.29 -21.21
N LYS A 439 -20.22 13.71 -20.54
CA LYS A 439 -20.40 12.27 -20.45
C LYS A 439 -20.51 11.63 -21.84
N GLN A 440 -21.39 12.17 -22.69
CA GLN A 440 -21.59 11.67 -24.05
C GLN A 440 -20.30 11.76 -24.89
N ALA A 441 -19.60 12.90 -24.84
CA ALA A 441 -18.38 13.11 -25.61
C ALA A 441 -17.25 12.18 -25.16
N LEU A 442 -17.03 12.02 -23.84
CA LEU A 442 -15.98 11.15 -23.30
C LEU A 442 -16.26 9.68 -23.60
N GLN A 443 -17.52 9.24 -23.50
CA GLN A 443 -17.91 7.86 -23.78
C GLN A 443 -17.83 7.49 -25.28
N ALA A 444 -17.68 8.47 -26.18
CA ALA A 444 -17.42 8.21 -27.59
C ALA A 444 -15.97 7.77 -27.86
N ILE A 445 -15.05 8.01 -26.91
CA ILE A 445 -13.66 7.54 -27.02
C ILE A 445 -13.60 6.09 -26.53
N PRO A 446 -13.07 5.15 -27.34
CA PRO A 446 -12.90 3.76 -26.91
C PRO A 446 -12.14 3.67 -25.58
N SER A 447 -12.57 2.74 -24.72
CA SER A 447 -11.92 2.47 -23.43
C SER A 447 -11.97 3.62 -22.41
N ILE A 448 -12.84 4.63 -22.59
CA ILE A 448 -13.10 5.67 -21.60
C ILE A 448 -14.49 5.49 -20.97
N GLU A 449 -14.56 5.55 -19.64
CA GLU A 449 -15.81 5.50 -18.88
C GLU A 449 -15.99 6.79 -18.07
N ALA A 450 -17.00 7.58 -18.38
CA ALA A 450 -17.30 8.80 -17.64
C ALA A 450 -18.29 8.54 -16.48
N LEU A 451 -17.91 8.94 -15.26
CA LEU A 451 -18.60 8.61 -14.02
C LEU A 451 -18.90 9.86 -13.17
N PRO A 452 -20.02 9.88 -12.42
CA PRO A 452 -20.21 10.84 -11.35
C PRO A 452 -19.17 10.67 -10.25
N LEU A 453 -18.77 11.77 -9.61
CA LEU A 453 -17.85 11.71 -8.48
C LEU A 453 -18.48 11.01 -7.26
N ARG A 454 -17.61 10.38 -6.46
CA ARG A 454 -17.87 9.75 -5.16
C ARG A 454 -18.78 8.51 -5.23
N GLN A 455 -18.93 7.91 -6.42
CA GLN A 455 -19.68 6.67 -6.62
C GLN A 455 -18.81 5.47 -6.94
N LYS A 456 -17.72 5.68 -7.67
CA LYS A 456 -16.72 4.68 -8.04
C LYS A 456 -15.34 5.35 -8.08
N GLU A 457 -14.30 4.53 -8.11
CA GLU A 457 -12.94 5.01 -8.38
C GLU A 457 -12.87 5.71 -9.76
N VAL A 458 -12.21 6.88 -9.79
CA VAL A 458 -11.84 7.59 -11.02
C VAL A 458 -10.36 7.94 -10.98
N GLN A 459 -9.68 7.93 -12.14
CA GLN A 459 -8.24 8.24 -12.23
C GLN A 459 -7.98 9.71 -12.51
N TYR A 460 -8.91 10.38 -13.18
CA TYR A 460 -8.83 11.82 -13.47
C TYR A 460 -10.23 12.42 -13.40
N ILE A 461 -10.32 13.73 -13.21
CA ILE A 461 -11.59 14.46 -13.23
C ILE A 461 -11.59 15.45 -14.39
N PHE A 462 -12.56 15.33 -15.29
CA PHE A 462 -12.83 16.33 -16.30
C PHE A 462 -13.67 17.47 -15.70
N GLY A 463 -13.20 18.70 -15.86
CA GLY A 463 -13.84 19.87 -15.28
C GLY A 463 -13.44 21.18 -15.94
N ARG A 464 -14.01 22.28 -15.45
CA ARG A 464 -13.72 23.64 -15.90
C ARG A 464 -12.87 24.38 -14.87
N MET A 465 -11.83 25.09 -15.32
CA MET A 465 -11.06 25.96 -14.44
C MET A 465 -11.93 27.15 -13.99
N THR A 466 -12.41 27.13 -12.75
CA THR A 466 -13.20 28.24 -12.18
C THR A 466 -12.31 29.28 -11.53
N GLN A 467 -12.84 30.50 -11.33
CA GLN A 467 -12.11 31.56 -10.62
C GLN A 467 -11.73 31.14 -9.20
N ALA A 468 -12.65 30.46 -8.49
CA ALA A 468 -12.42 29.97 -7.14
C ALA A 468 -11.29 28.91 -7.10
N LYS A 469 -11.33 27.95 -8.04
CA LYS A 469 -10.30 26.91 -8.15
C LYS A 469 -8.93 27.49 -8.53
N TYR A 470 -8.90 28.45 -9.45
CA TYR A 470 -7.67 29.15 -9.83
C TYR A 470 -7.00 29.81 -8.61
N GLN A 471 -7.78 30.54 -7.80
CA GLN A 471 -7.28 31.19 -6.59
C GLN A 471 -6.80 30.17 -5.53
N GLU A 472 -7.48 29.04 -5.41
CA GLU A 472 -7.08 27.95 -4.52
C GLU A 472 -5.71 27.36 -4.92
N LEU A 473 -5.54 26.99 -6.19
CA LEU A 473 -4.30 26.41 -6.70
C LEU A 473 -3.14 27.43 -6.70
N GLN A 474 -3.45 28.71 -6.89
CA GLN A 474 -2.47 29.79 -6.78
C GLN A 474 -1.92 29.92 -5.36
N LYS A 475 -2.78 29.80 -4.33
CA LYS A 475 -2.34 29.78 -2.92
C LYS A 475 -1.44 28.59 -2.62
N GLN A 476 -1.68 27.46 -3.30
CA GLN A 476 -0.85 26.25 -3.23
C GLN A 476 0.43 26.33 -4.08
N LYS A 477 0.69 27.48 -4.73
CA LYS A 477 1.89 27.74 -5.56
C LYS A 477 2.07 26.75 -6.71
N ILE A 478 0.97 26.21 -7.25
CA ILE A 478 1.02 25.36 -8.45
C ILE A 478 1.45 26.23 -9.65
N PRO A 479 2.55 25.90 -10.36
CA PRO A 479 3.02 26.68 -11.50
C PRO A 479 2.12 26.48 -12.73
N ASN A 480 2.19 27.42 -13.69
CA ASN A 480 1.53 27.32 -15.01
C ASN A 480 0.02 27.04 -14.95
N LEU A 481 -0.70 27.80 -14.12
CA LEU A 481 -2.15 27.66 -14.00
C LEU A 481 -2.86 27.99 -15.34
N PRO A 482 -3.85 27.18 -15.74
CA PRO A 482 -4.58 27.39 -16.98
C PRO A 482 -5.54 28.57 -16.88
N THR A 483 -5.90 29.12 -18.04
CA THR A 483 -6.82 30.26 -18.12
C THR A 483 -8.19 29.90 -17.54
N VAL A 484 -8.76 30.79 -16.72
CA VAL A 484 -10.11 30.62 -16.16
C VAL A 484 -11.13 30.46 -17.30
N GLY A 485 -12.02 29.48 -17.16
CA GLY A 485 -13.04 29.12 -18.14
C GLY A 485 -12.62 28.03 -19.13
N SER A 486 -11.35 27.59 -19.13
CA SER A 486 -10.86 26.47 -19.94
C SER A 486 -11.30 25.11 -19.38
N PHE A 487 -11.43 24.11 -20.26
CA PHE A 487 -11.69 22.72 -19.90
C PHE A 487 -10.40 21.90 -19.91
N GLY A 488 -10.26 21.00 -18.94
CA GLY A 488 -9.10 20.13 -18.80
C GLY A 488 -9.30 19.02 -17.78
N LEU A 489 -8.20 18.37 -17.42
CA LEU A 489 -8.19 17.26 -16.48
C LEU A 489 -7.54 17.69 -15.16
N PHE A 490 -8.18 17.32 -14.06
CA PHE A 490 -7.69 17.47 -12.70
C PHE A 490 -7.32 16.09 -12.12
N THR A 491 -6.55 16.11 -11.05
CA THR A 491 -6.37 14.93 -10.18
C THR A 491 -7.71 14.53 -9.52
N PRO A 492 -7.87 13.27 -9.07
CA PRO A 492 -9.12 12.81 -8.43
C PRO A 492 -9.55 13.55 -7.15
N THR A 493 -8.68 14.35 -6.56
CA THR A 493 -8.93 15.20 -5.38
C THR A 493 -9.26 16.66 -5.73
N LEU A 494 -9.15 17.06 -7.00
CA LEU A 494 -9.30 18.44 -7.48
C LEU A 494 -8.28 19.44 -6.91
N ASP A 495 -7.14 18.99 -6.39
CA ASP A 495 -6.10 19.84 -5.81
C ASP A 495 -4.89 20.07 -6.73
N ALA A 496 -4.85 19.40 -7.88
CA ALA A 496 -3.85 19.62 -8.90
C ALA A 496 -4.45 19.46 -10.30
N ILE A 497 -3.76 20.06 -11.26
CA ILE A 497 -4.09 19.99 -12.70
C ILE A 497 -3.19 18.96 -13.38
N ILE A 498 -3.70 18.32 -14.43
CA ILE A 498 -2.89 17.55 -15.34
C ILE A 498 -2.22 18.50 -16.33
N VAL A 499 -0.89 18.50 -16.37
CA VAL A 499 -0.10 19.38 -17.23
C VAL A 499 -0.45 19.14 -18.71
N ASN A 500 -0.53 20.23 -19.48
CA ASN A 500 -0.90 20.23 -20.90
C ASN A 500 -2.28 19.60 -21.19
N SER A 501 -3.22 19.60 -20.22
CA SER A 501 -4.59 19.10 -20.43
C SER A 501 -5.61 20.20 -20.66
N PHE A 502 -5.32 21.45 -20.32
CA PHE A 502 -6.25 22.58 -20.44
C PHE A 502 -6.10 23.28 -21.79
N GLY A 503 -7.23 23.66 -22.38
CA GLY A 503 -7.30 24.40 -23.64
C GLY A 503 -7.58 25.88 -23.43
N ASP A 504 -8.20 26.51 -24.43
CA ASP A 504 -8.53 27.93 -24.40
C ASP A 504 -9.82 28.23 -23.60
N ALA A 505 -9.93 29.46 -23.12
CA ALA A 505 -11.15 29.94 -22.49
C ALA A 505 -12.28 30.03 -23.54
N GLY A 506 -13.40 29.37 -23.28
CA GLY A 506 -14.57 29.36 -24.18
C GLY A 506 -14.60 28.24 -25.22
N GLU A 507 -13.61 27.33 -25.20
CA GLU A 507 -13.64 26.09 -25.97
C GLU A 507 -14.94 25.29 -25.69
N THR A 508 -15.53 24.67 -26.73
CA THR A 508 -16.69 23.79 -26.54
C THR A 508 -16.28 22.45 -25.93
N ILE A 509 -17.19 21.75 -25.25
CA ILE A 509 -16.91 20.45 -24.63
C ILE A 509 -16.41 19.43 -25.66
N ASN A 510 -17.03 19.37 -26.84
CA ASN A 510 -16.62 18.45 -27.90
C ASN A 510 -15.21 18.75 -28.42
N ALA A 511 -14.85 20.04 -28.53
CA ALA A 511 -13.49 20.44 -28.90
C ALA A 511 -12.47 20.04 -27.82
N ALA A 512 -12.81 20.29 -26.55
CA ALA A 512 -11.95 19.92 -25.41
C ALA A 512 -11.72 18.41 -25.33
N VAL A 513 -12.78 17.60 -25.46
CA VAL A 513 -12.66 16.13 -25.43
C VAL A 513 -11.87 15.61 -26.62
N LYS A 514 -12.11 16.15 -27.83
CA LYS A 514 -11.34 15.78 -29.03
C LYS A 514 -9.85 16.08 -28.87
N ARG A 515 -9.51 17.25 -28.31
CA ARG A 515 -8.12 17.65 -28.00
C ARG A 515 -7.48 16.71 -26.98
N LEU A 516 -8.25 16.27 -25.99
CA LEU A 516 -7.79 15.37 -24.93
C LEU A 516 -7.68 13.89 -25.35
N GLN A 517 -8.20 13.50 -26.53
CA GLN A 517 -8.30 12.10 -26.94
C GLN A 517 -6.98 11.33 -26.85
N SER A 518 -5.92 11.83 -27.50
CA SER A 518 -4.59 11.18 -27.48
C SER A 518 -4.01 11.07 -26.06
N LYS A 519 -4.18 12.11 -25.24
CA LYS A 519 -3.74 12.12 -23.84
C LYS A 519 -4.50 11.09 -22.99
N LEU A 520 -5.82 10.99 -23.18
CA LEU A 520 -6.64 9.99 -22.49
C LEU A 520 -6.27 8.55 -22.90
N GLN A 521 -5.91 8.33 -24.16
CA GLN A 521 -5.43 7.02 -24.62
C GLN A 521 -4.06 6.67 -24.02
N SER A 522 -3.14 7.64 -23.94
CA SER A 522 -1.85 7.43 -23.25
C SER A 522 -2.06 7.08 -21.77
N PHE A 523 -2.95 7.79 -21.07
CA PHE A 523 -3.28 7.49 -19.68
C PHE A 523 -3.94 6.14 -19.49
N TRP A 524 -4.82 5.72 -20.43
CA TRP A 524 -5.38 4.38 -20.41
C TRP A 524 -4.28 3.32 -20.51
N ALA A 525 -3.38 3.48 -21.48
CA ALA A 525 -2.32 2.51 -21.72
C ALA A 525 -1.33 2.47 -20.55
N THR A 526 -1.00 3.63 -19.98
CA THR A 526 -0.19 3.74 -18.76
C THR A 526 -0.85 3.01 -17.60
N ARG A 527 -2.16 3.20 -17.39
CA ARG A 527 -2.92 2.46 -16.37
C ARG A 527 -2.85 0.96 -16.57
N VAL A 528 -2.97 0.48 -17.82
CA VAL A 528 -2.91 -0.96 -18.11
C VAL A 528 -1.54 -1.53 -17.76
N VAL A 529 -0.46 -0.93 -18.25
CA VAL A 529 0.89 -1.50 -18.02
C VAL A 529 1.30 -1.32 -16.56
N LYS A 530 1.00 -0.18 -15.95
CA LYS A 530 1.41 0.10 -14.58
C LYS A 530 0.51 -0.58 -13.56
N ASP A 531 -0.76 -0.25 -13.56
CA ASP A 531 -1.64 -0.62 -12.45
C ASP A 531 -2.10 -2.08 -12.61
N ILE A 532 -2.35 -2.52 -13.84
CA ILE A 532 -2.95 -3.83 -14.11
C ILE A 532 -1.91 -4.91 -14.38
N LEU A 533 -0.75 -4.57 -14.96
CA LEU A 533 0.35 -5.53 -15.14
C LEU A 533 1.43 -5.46 -14.06
N GLY A 534 1.46 -4.39 -13.26
CA GLY A 534 2.35 -4.24 -12.11
C GLY A 534 2.29 -5.46 -11.19
N ASN A 535 3.44 -6.11 -10.99
CA ASN A 535 3.53 -7.35 -10.23
C ASN A 535 4.87 -7.50 -9.49
N LYS A 536 5.53 -6.38 -9.15
CA LYS A 536 6.83 -6.36 -8.48
C LYS A 536 6.92 -7.33 -7.29
N ASN A 537 5.93 -7.32 -6.40
CA ASN A 537 5.93 -8.11 -5.17
C ASN A 537 5.51 -9.57 -5.38
N THR A 538 4.88 -9.89 -6.51
CA THR A 538 4.37 -11.24 -6.81
C THR A 538 5.19 -11.99 -7.86
N SER A 539 5.96 -11.28 -8.69
CA SER A 539 6.82 -11.87 -9.71
C SER A 539 7.93 -12.73 -9.13
N LYS A 540 8.09 -13.94 -9.70
CA LYS A 540 9.15 -14.89 -9.34
C LYS A 540 10.41 -14.77 -10.19
N ILE A 541 10.43 -13.87 -11.19
CA ILE A 541 11.63 -13.60 -11.99
C ILE A 541 12.64 -12.91 -11.10
N ASN A 542 13.89 -13.36 -11.06
CA ASN A 542 14.98 -12.78 -10.30
C ASN A 542 15.71 -11.71 -11.11
N ILE A 543 15.25 -10.46 -10.99
CA ILE A 543 15.81 -9.31 -11.70
C ILE A 543 15.98 -8.13 -10.73
N SER A 544 17.06 -7.37 -10.91
CA SER A 544 17.21 -6.07 -10.26
C SER A 544 17.65 -5.00 -11.24
N VAL A 545 17.08 -3.80 -11.12
CA VAL A 545 17.41 -2.64 -11.94
C VAL A 545 17.77 -1.47 -11.05
N SER A 546 18.95 -0.90 -11.27
CA SER A 546 19.41 0.32 -10.61
C SER A 546 19.47 1.47 -11.60
N MET A 547 18.75 2.56 -11.32
CA MET A 547 18.92 3.84 -12.00
C MET A 547 20.11 4.57 -11.38
N ILE A 548 21.00 5.07 -12.22
CA ILE A 548 22.25 5.72 -11.82
C ILE A 548 22.48 7.03 -12.57
N ILE A 549 23.31 7.91 -12.02
CA ILE A 549 23.85 9.05 -12.78
C ILE A 549 24.88 8.49 -13.77
N ALA A 550 24.73 8.77 -15.06
CA ALA A 550 25.56 8.16 -16.10
C ALA A 550 27.05 8.52 -15.96
N ASP A 551 27.34 9.79 -15.63
CA ASP A 551 28.70 10.33 -15.56
C ASP A 551 29.45 9.85 -14.29
N THR A 552 28.79 9.76 -13.13
CA THR A 552 29.42 9.38 -11.85
C THR A 552 29.21 7.91 -11.46
N GLN A 553 28.27 7.22 -12.11
CA GLN A 553 27.78 5.88 -11.75
C GLN A 553 27.15 5.78 -10.36
N GLU A 554 26.83 6.92 -9.74
CA GLU A 554 26.20 6.97 -8.42
C GLU A 554 24.75 6.45 -8.48
N PRO A 555 24.32 5.62 -7.51
CA PRO A 555 22.98 5.08 -7.48
C PRO A 555 21.93 6.14 -7.11
N LEU A 556 20.94 6.32 -7.98
CA LEU A 556 19.78 7.17 -7.75
C LEU A 556 18.66 6.39 -7.06
N ALA A 557 18.34 5.22 -7.61
CA ALA A 557 17.28 4.35 -7.12
C ALA A 557 17.51 2.90 -7.58
N LYS A 558 16.95 1.94 -6.86
CA LYS A 558 17.00 0.50 -7.19
C LYS A 558 15.61 -0.11 -7.02
N THR A 559 15.22 -0.95 -7.96
CA THR A 559 14.01 -1.79 -7.87
C THR A 559 14.37 -3.24 -8.18
N PHE A 560 13.64 -4.17 -7.59
CA PHE A 560 13.85 -5.61 -7.74
C PHE A 560 12.58 -6.36 -7.35
N THR A 561 12.50 -7.62 -7.73
CA THR A 561 11.41 -8.57 -7.44
C THR A 561 11.71 -9.35 -6.15
N PRO A 562 11.05 -9.06 -5.02
CA PRO A 562 11.41 -9.66 -3.73
C PRO A 562 11.18 -11.17 -3.65
N ARG A 563 10.22 -11.70 -4.42
CA ARG A 563 9.87 -13.13 -4.44
C ARG A 563 10.77 -13.95 -5.36
N GLY A 564 11.29 -13.34 -6.43
CA GLY A 564 12.30 -13.95 -7.30
C GLY A 564 13.72 -13.93 -6.72
N ALA A 565 14.01 -12.99 -5.83
CA ALA A 565 15.30 -12.93 -5.14
C ALA A 565 15.54 -14.19 -4.31
N LYS A 566 16.50 -15.02 -4.71
CA LYS A 566 16.93 -16.18 -3.92
C LYS A 566 17.50 -15.69 -2.58
N LEU A 567 16.96 -16.22 -1.47
CA LEU A 567 17.44 -16.01 -0.09
C LEU A 567 18.85 -16.60 0.07
N ASN A 568 19.85 -15.95 -0.51
CA ASN A 568 21.22 -16.05 -0.02
C ASN A 568 21.43 -14.95 1.03
N ASN A 569 22.24 -15.26 2.04
CA ASN A 569 22.58 -14.45 3.21
C ASN A 569 23.21 -13.08 2.89
N ASP A 570 22.56 -12.22 2.11
CA ASP A 570 22.85 -10.78 2.10
C ASP A 570 22.25 -10.16 3.36
N THR A 571 22.95 -10.44 4.46
CA THR A 571 22.83 -9.74 5.72
C THR A 571 23.21 -8.28 5.51
N GLY A 572 22.22 -7.40 5.53
CA GLY A 572 22.42 -6.00 5.90
C GLY A 572 22.25 -4.98 4.78
N SER A 573 21.45 -3.95 5.08
CA SER A 573 21.52 -2.62 4.46
C SER A 573 21.17 -2.48 2.96
N GLU A 574 20.26 -3.27 2.41
CA GLU A 574 19.72 -2.98 1.08
C GLU A 574 18.39 -2.22 1.13
N SER A 575 18.46 -0.91 1.43
CA SER A 575 17.54 0.12 0.93
C SER A 575 17.83 1.48 1.58
N THR A 576 19.03 2.02 1.38
CA THR A 576 19.27 3.46 1.50
C THR A 576 20.26 3.84 0.40
N PRO A 577 19.91 4.79 -0.49
CA PRO A 577 20.89 5.35 -1.42
C PRO A 577 22.08 5.88 -0.62
N SER A 578 23.29 5.54 -1.04
CA SER A 578 24.47 6.32 -0.69
C SER A 578 24.28 7.71 -1.29
N LYS A 579 24.12 8.74 -0.43
CA LYS A 579 24.04 10.16 -0.86
C LYS A 579 25.22 10.48 -1.81
N PRO A 580 24.98 11.18 -2.94
CA PRO A 580 24.60 12.59 -2.93
C PRO A 580 23.48 12.93 -3.93
N VAL A 581 22.22 12.79 -3.53
CA VAL A 581 21.08 13.38 -4.26
C VAL A 581 20.15 13.98 -3.23
N ASN A 582 19.59 15.16 -3.52
CA ASN A 582 18.52 15.73 -2.71
C ASN A 582 17.28 14.83 -2.87
N ILE A 583 17.07 13.96 -1.89
CA ILE A 583 15.87 13.15 -1.76
C ILE A 583 14.81 14.05 -1.12
N SER A 584 13.59 14.07 -1.67
CA SER A 584 12.46 14.76 -1.02
C SER A 584 12.16 14.17 0.36
N ASP A 585 11.39 14.88 1.20
CA ASP A 585 10.85 14.32 2.45
C ASP A 585 10.02 13.02 2.21
N SER A 586 9.57 12.80 0.97
CA SER A 586 8.84 11.60 0.51
C SER A 586 9.71 10.44 0.00
N GLY A 587 11.05 10.57 0.02
CA GLY A 587 11.94 9.49 -0.42
C GLY A 587 12.07 9.34 -1.94
N ILE A 588 11.59 10.31 -2.73
CA ILE A 588 11.64 10.32 -4.19
C ILE A 588 12.87 11.14 -4.65
N PRO A 589 13.71 10.63 -5.56
CA PRO A 589 14.85 11.38 -6.09
C PRO A 589 14.40 12.62 -6.86
N LYS A 590 15.00 13.79 -6.57
CA LYS A 590 14.83 15.01 -7.37
C LYS A 590 15.98 15.16 -8.36
N LEU A 591 15.66 15.23 -9.64
CA LEU A 591 16.64 15.29 -10.72
C LEU A 591 16.53 16.62 -11.48
N PRO A 592 17.60 17.43 -11.52
CA PRO A 592 17.66 18.61 -12.36
C PRO A 592 17.52 18.27 -13.85
N LEU A 593 17.08 19.24 -14.64
CA LEU A 593 17.12 19.16 -16.10
C LEU A 593 18.54 18.85 -16.61
N GLU A 594 18.61 18.15 -17.75
CA GLU A 594 19.85 17.70 -18.40
C GLU A 594 20.69 16.70 -17.59
N THR A 595 20.20 16.22 -16.44
CA THR A 595 20.82 15.11 -15.73
C THR A 595 20.87 13.89 -16.64
N LYS A 596 22.07 13.35 -16.87
CA LYS A 596 22.25 12.13 -17.66
C LYS A 596 22.09 10.92 -16.77
N ILE A 597 21.21 10.01 -17.15
CA ILE A 597 20.95 8.78 -16.41
C ILE A 597 21.31 7.54 -17.22
N ALA A 598 21.57 6.45 -16.51
CA ALA A 598 21.72 5.12 -17.08
C ALA A 598 21.13 4.08 -16.13
N PHE A 599 21.03 2.84 -16.60
CA PHE A 599 20.46 1.73 -15.84
C PHE A 599 21.45 0.56 -15.79
N HIS A 600 21.66 0.00 -14.60
CA HIS A 600 22.21 -1.33 -14.46
C HIS A 600 21.07 -2.32 -14.37
N VAL A 601 20.96 -3.22 -15.35
CA VAL A 601 20.02 -4.34 -15.34
C VAL A 601 20.79 -5.60 -15.02
N ASP A 602 20.40 -6.27 -13.94
CA ASP A 602 21.04 -7.48 -13.42
C ASP A 602 20.04 -8.63 -13.55
N ASN A 603 20.23 -9.45 -14.59
CA ASN A 603 19.48 -10.68 -14.82
C ASN A 603 20.13 -11.79 -14.00
N LYS A 604 19.45 -12.27 -12.96
CA LYS A 604 19.90 -13.35 -12.09
C LYS A 604 19.20 -14.68 -12.36
N GLU A 605 18.43 -14.75 -13.44
CA GLU A 605 17.87 -15.99 -13.95
C GLU A 605 18.94 -16.82 -14.66
N SER A 606 18.70 -18.13 -14.73
CA SER A 606 19.51 -19.04 -15.55
C SER A 606 19.14 -19.02 -17.03
N VAL A 607 18.20 -18.14 -17.42
CA VAL A 607 17.75 -17.94 -18.80
C VAL A 607 17.87 -16.46 -19.17
N PRO A 608 18.00 -16.14 -20.48
CA PRO A 608 17.92 -14.75 -20.92
C PRO A 608 16.58 -14.11 -20.56
N LEU A 609 16.59 -12.80 -20.32
CA LEU A 609 15.39 -11.99 -20.12
C LEU A 609 15.25 -10.98 -21.25
N TYR A 610 14.05 -10.83 -21.79
CA TYR A 610 13.68 -9.79 -22.74
C TYR A 610 13.14 -8.60 -21.98
N VAL A 611 13.86 -7.48 -22.04
CA VAL A 611 13.63 -6.31 -21.21
C VAL A 611 13.22 -5.12 -22.07
N SER A 612 12.28 -4.32 -21.56
CA SER A 612 11.98 -2.99 -22.09
C SER A 612 11.96 -1.98 -20.95
N ILE A 613 12.57 -0.81 -21.18
CA ILE A 613 12.60 0.30 -20.23
C ILE A 613 11.88 1.48 -20.89
N LEU A 614 10.84 1.98 -20.25
CA LEU A 614 10.02 3.08 -20.72
C LEU A 614 10.11 4.23 -19.73
N GLY A 615 10.22 5.47 -20.21
CA GLY A 615 10.11 6.68 -19.41
C GLY A 615 8.77 7.33 -19.65
N ILE A 616 8.02 7.62 -18.57
CA ILE A 616 6.75 8.35 -18.61
C ILE A 616 7.01 9.70 -17.96
N ASP A 617 6.81 10.79 -18.70
CA ASP A 617 7.01 12.13 -18.18
C ASP A 617 5.78 12.67 -17.42
N SER A 618 5.90 13.85 -16.85
CA SER A 618 4.83 14.53 -16.11
C SER A 618 3.64 14.96 -16.95
N ALA A 619 3.75 14.97 -18.28
CA ALA A 619 2.66 15.19 -19.21
C ALA A 619 1.98 13.88 -19.66
N GLY A 620 2.56 12.72 -19.35
CA GLY A 620 2.12 11.40 -19.80
C GLY A 620 2.64 11.01 -21.18
N GLU A 621 3.67 11.69 -21.69
CA GLU A 621 4.37 11.27 -22.90
C GLU A 621 5.34 10.15 -22.58
N ILE A 622 5.55 9.24 -23.54
CA ILE A 622 6.24 7.98 -23.30
C ILE A 622 7.44 7.85 -24.21
N GLY A 623 8.62 7.81 -23.59
CA GLY A 623 9.89 7.51 -24.24
C GLY A 623 10.25 6.04 -24.11
N ILE A 624 10.67 5.43 -25.21
CA ILE A 624 11.26 4.08 -25.22
C ILE A 624 12.77 4.24 -24.98
N LEU A 625 13.22 3.84 -23.79
CA LEU A 625 14.61 3.98 -23.34
C LEU A 625 15.44 2.73 -23.64
N PHE A 626 14.78 1.57 -23.70
CA PHE A 626 15.36 0.29 -24.11
C PHE A 626 14.25 -0.64 -24.65
N PRO A 627 14.46 -1.38 -25.75
CA PRO A 627 15.63 -1.35 -26.64
C PRO A 627 15.82 0.01 -27.32
N TYR A 628 17.05 0.29 -27.76
CA TYR A 628 17.41 1.53 -28.47
C TYR A 628 18.33 1.30 -29.68
N ASP A 629 18.77 0.06 -29.92
CA ASP A 629 19.58 -0.31 -31.07
C ASP A 629 18.67 -0.94 -32.14
N TRP A 630 18.26 -0.11 -33.11
CA TRP A 630 17.35 -0.49 -34.19
C TRP A 630 18.09 -1.04 -35.42
N SER A 631 19.38 -1.36 -35.26
CA SER A 631 20.20 -2.05 -36.27
C SER A 631 20.29 -3.57 -36.05
N GLU A 632 19.95 -4.02 -34.85
CA GLU A 632 19.90 -5.43 -34.47
C GLU A 632 18.49 -6.01 -34.67
N GLU A 633 18.38 -7.35 -34.66
CA GLU A 633 17.06 -8.00 -34.64
C GLU A 633 16.31 -7.62 -33.35
N PRO A 634 15.01 -7.29 -33.38
CA PRO A 634 14.29 -6.75 -32.22
C PRO A 634 14.39 -7.61 -30.95
N ILE A 635 14.39 -8.94 -31.10
CA ILE A 635 14.52 -9.88 -29.99
C ILE A 635 15.92 -9.81 -29.34
N LEU A 636 16.97 -9.70 -30.15
CA LEU A 636 18.36 -9.58 -29.67
C LEU A 636 18.61 -8.23 -29.02
N ALA A 637 18.09 -7.16 -29.63
CA ALA A 637 18.23 -5.78 -29.12
C ALA A 637 17.65 -5.61 -27.71
N ALA A 638 16.63 -6.41 -27.36
CA ALA A 638 15.96 -6.39 -26.05
C ALA A 638 16.46 -7.49 -25.08
N SER A 639 17.36 -8.38 -25.52
CA SER A 639 17.82 -9.52 -24.72
C SER A 639 18.91 -9.14 -23.73
N ILE A 640 18.77 -9.63 -22.49
CA ILE A 640 19.80 -9.59 -21.44
C ILE A 640 20.15 -11.02 -21.08
N GLU A 641 21.40 -11.42 -21.33
CA GLU A 641 21.87 -12.79 -21.12
C GLU A 641 21.69 -13.29 -19.69
N ALA A 642 21.59 -14.61 -19.53
CA ALA A 642 21.46 -15.27 -18.24
C ALA A 642 22.60 -14.90 -17.29
N THR A 643 22.31 -14.69 -16.01
CA THR A 643 23.30 -14.40 -14.96
C THR A 643 24.24 -13.22 -15.30
N SER A 644 23.74 -12.24 -16.05
CA SER A 644 24.55 -11.11 -16.54
C SER A 644 24.04 -9.77 -16.02
N LYS A 645 24.98 -8.83 -15.89
CA LYS A 645 24.70 -7.44 -15.51
C LYS A 645 25.13 -6.53 -16.65
N VAL A 646 24.18 -5.75 -17.17
CA VAL A 646 24.37 -4.88 -18.34
C VAL A 646 24.09 -3.42 -17.98
N LEU A 647 24.91 -2.52 -18.49
CA LEU A 647 24.69 -1.08 -18.45
C LEU A 647 23.88 -0.64 -19.67
N ILE A 648 22.82 0.14 -19.46
CA ILE A 648 21.90 0.63 -20.48
C ILE A 648 21.80 2.16 -20.39
N PRO A 649 22.16 2.92 -21.44
CA PRO A 649 22.83 2.45 -22.65
C PRO A 649 24.23 1.90 -22.36
N LYS A 650 24.74 0.96 -23.17
CA LYS A 650 26.12 0.43 -23.07
C LYS A 650 27.14 1.57 -23.12
N ALA A 651 28.26 1.44 -22.41
CA ALA A 651 29.24 2.53 -22.24
C ALA A 651 29.80 3.03 -23.58
N GLU A 652 30.05 2.12 -24.52
CA GLU A 652 30.48 2.43 -25.88
C GLU A 652 29.41 3.21 -26.67
N HIS A 653 28.12 2.92 -26.46
CA HIS A 653 27.01 3.62 -27.12
C HIS A 653 26.81 5.02 -26.54
N GLN A 654 27.05 5.20 -25.23
CA GLN A 654 27.05 6.53 -24.60
C GLN A 654 28.15 7.44 -25.16
N ARG A 655 29.32 6.87 -25.47
CA ARG A 655 30.43 7.60 -26.13
C ARG A 655 30.10 7.96 -27.57
N SER A 656 29.36 7.11 -28.29
CA SER A 656 28.90 7.39 -29.66
C SER A 656 27.65 8.28 -29.72
N GLY A 657 27.13 8.76 -28.58
CA GLY A 657 26.10 9.79 -28.50
C GLY A 657 24.72 9.34 -28.00
N THR A 658 24.48 8.04 -27.79
CA THR A 658 23.21 7.55 -27.24
C THR A 658 23.15 7.77 -25.73
N ARG A 659 22.43 8.81 -25.30
CA ARG A 659 22.34 9.22 -23.89
C ARG A 659 20.87 9.42 -23.50
N ILE A 660 20.56 9.12 -22.24
CA ILE A 660 19.25 9.37 -21.65
C ILE A 660 19.38 10.60 -20.77
N ASN A 661 18.73 11.69 -21.17
CA ASN A 661 18.75 12.95 -20.44
C ASN A 661 17.38 13.23 -19.83
N ILE A 662 17.37 13.74 -18.61
CA ILE A 662 16.16 14.27 -17.98
C ILE A 662 15.74 15.57 -18.69
N GLY A 663 14.56 15.56 -19.30
CA GLY A 663 13.99 16.69 -20.02
C GLY A 663 12.76 17.29 -19.34
N LYS A 664 12.22 18.35 -19.95
CA LYS A 664 10.91 18.91 -19.61
C LYS A 664 9.77 17.92 -19.96
N PRO A 665 8.58 18.03 -19.33
CA PRO A 665 8.17 19.04 -18.35
C PRO A 665 8.63 18.75 -16.92
N LEU A 666 8.80 19.81 -16.13
CA LEU A 666 9.05 19.71 -14.69
C LEU A 666 7.87 19.00 -14.01
N GLY A 667 8.16 18.25 -12.95
CA GLY A 667 7.16 17.49 -12.18
C GLY A 667 7.50 16.01 -12.09
N PHE A 668 6.54 15.20 -11.65
CA PHE A 668 6.75 13.78 -11.43
C PHE A 668 6.84 13.00 -12.74
N SER A 669 7.87 12.17 -12.84
CA SER A 669 8.10 11.25 -13.95
C SER A 669 8.42 9.86 -13.39
N GLU A 670 8.31 8.84 -14.23
CA GLU A 670 8.47 7.46 -13.81
C GLU A 670 9.18 6.63 -14.86
N ILE A 671 10.06 5.74 -14.42
CA ILE A 671 10.64 4.69 -15.28
C ILE A 671 9.88 3.40 -15.04
N LEU A 672 9.37 2.80 -16.11
CA LEU A 672 8.71 1.51 -16.12
C LEU A 672 9.65 0.47 -16.74
N ILE A 673 9.83 -0.65 -16.05
CA ILE A 673 10.66 -1.77 -16.47
C ILE A 673 9.75 -2.97 -16.66
N ILE A 674 9.81 -3.56 -17.86
CA ILE A 674 9.09 -4.78 -18.21
C ILE A 674 10.15 -5.84 -18.54
N ALA A 675 10.07 -7.00 -17.90
CA ALA A 675 10.96 -8.13 -18.18
C ALA A 675 10.18 -9.44 -18.28
N SER A 676 10.55 -10.28 -19.25
CA SER A 676 9.93 -11.58 -19.49
C SER A 676 10.99 -12.60 -19.93
N PRO A 677 10.93 -13.87 -19.48
CA PRO A 677 11.78 -14.94 -20.00
C PRO A 677 11.29 -15.45 -21.36
N THR A 678 10.10 -15.03 -21.79
CA THR A 678 9.55 -15.32 -23.12
C THR A 678 9.67 -14.09 -24.04
N PRO A 679 10.09 -14.25 -25.31
CA PRO A 679 10.19 -13.12 -26.22
C PRO A 679 8.83 -12.45 -26.43
N LEU A 680 8.76 -11.14 -26.20
CA LEU A 680 7.57 -10.31 -26.42
C LEU A 680 7.52 -9.87 -27.89
N ARG A 681 7.34 -10.83 -28.80
CA ARG A 681 7.57 -10.65 -30.25
C ARG A 681 6.72 -9.56 -30.86
N ASP A 682 5.41 -9.58 -30.61
CA ASP A 682 4.49 -8.63 -31.21
C ASP A 682 4.77 -7.21 -30.69
N LEU A 683 5.15 -7.06 -29.41
CA LEU A 683 5.60 -5.78 -28.86
C LEU A 683 6.89 -5.29 -29.53
N LEU A 684 7.92 -6.14 -29.57
CA LEU A 684 9.25 -5.77 -30.06
C LEU A 684 9.23 -5.45 -31.57
N ASP A 685 8.48 -6.21 -32.37
CA ASP A 685 8.32 -5.96 -33.80
C ASP A 685 7.61 -4.62 -34.05
N ASN A 686 6.63 -4.25 -33.22
CA ASN A 686 5.95 -2.97 -33.36
C ASN A 686 6.79 -1.78 -32.84
N LEU A 687 7.65 -1.99 -31.84
CA LEU A 687 8.66 -0.99 -31.47
C LEU A 687 9.64 -0.73 -32.62
N GLN A 688 10.09 -1.77 -33.32
CA GLN A 688 10.93 -1.61 -34.52
C GLN A 688 10.20 -0.83 -35.62
N LYS A 689 8.94 -1.17 -35.92
CA LYS A 689 8.13 -0.41 -36.91
C LYS A 689 7.95 1.06 -36.53
N LEU A 690 7.80 1.34 -35.24
CA LEU A 690 7.75 2.72 -34.73
C LEU A 690 9.09 3.45 -34.92
N ALA A 691 10.21 2.78 -34.66
CA ALA A 691 11.52 3.35 -34.97
C ALA A 691 11.68 3.63 -36.48
N ASP A 692 11.23 2.71 -37.32
CA ASP A 692 11.28 2.86 -38.78
C ASP A 692 10.43 4.05 -39.25
N SER A 693 9.22 4.22 -38.72
CA SER A 693 8.34 5.36 -39.05
C SER A 693 8.96 6.70 -38.63
N GLN A 694 9.74 6.72 -37.55
CA GLN A 694 10.51 7.87 -37.07
C GLN A 694 11.88 8.03 -37.74
N ARG A 695 12.15 7.25 -38.80
CA ARG A 695 13.41 7.27 -39.58
C ARG A 695 14.65 6.96 -38.73
N GLN A 696 14.46 6.10 -37.73
CA GLN A 696 15.50 5.59 -36.83
C GLN A 696 16.00 4.19 -37.18
N ALA A 697 15.44 3.55 -38.22
CA ALA A 697 15.90 2.27 -38.75
C ALA A 697 17.43 2.21 -38.90
N GLY A 698 18.06 1.17 -38.37
CA GLY A 698 19.51 0.97 -38.44
C GLY A 698 20.34 1.91 -37.57
N LYS A 699 19.71 2.72 -36.69
CA LYS A 699 20.40 3.67 -35.81
C LYS A 699 20.28 3.26 -34.35
N ARG A 700 21.15 3.84 -33.53
CA ARG A 700 21.08 3.78 -32.06
C ARG A 700 20.47 5.06 -31.52
N SER A 701 19.17 5.05 -31.24
CA SER A 701 18.44 6.23 -30.82
C SER A 701 17.27 5.89 -29.91
N LEU A 702 16.93 6.83 -29.05
CA LEU A 702 15.69 6.77 -28.27
C LEU A 702 14.53 7.19 -29.17
N ILE A 703 13.38 6.54 -29.01
CA ILE A 703 12.15 6.88 -29.73
C ILE A 703 11.07 7.26 -28.74
N THR A 704 10.03 7.95 -29.21
CA THR A 704 8.87 8.31 -28.40
C THR A 704 7.61 7.72 -29.01
N ALA A 705 6.60 7.40 -28.22
CA ALA A 705 5.32 6.92 -28.74
C ALA A 705 4.24 7.96 -28.45
N THR A 706 3.44 8.29 -29.46
CA THR A 706 2.21 9.07 -29.27
C THR A 706 1.14 8.22 -28.56
N GLY A 707 0.05 8.84 -28.08
CA GLY A 707 -1.02 8.13 -27.36
C GLY A 707 -1.64 6.95 -28.14
N ASP A 708 -1.87 7.10 -29.44
CA ASP A 708 -2.41 6.03 -30.30
C ASP A 708 -1.39 4.90 -30.53
N GLU A 709 -0.12 5.24 -30.75
CA GLU A 709 0.95 4.26 -30.94
C GLU A 709 1.17 3.44 -29.66
N PHE A 710 1.17 4.11 -28.50
CA PHE A 710 1.36 3.44 -27.22
C PHE A 710 0.19 2.54 -26.83
N LEU A 711 -1.04 2.91 -27.20
CA LEU A 711 -2.21 2.03 -27.12
C LEU A 711 -2.00 0.74 -27.92
N GLY A 712 -1.47 0.85 -29.14
CA GLY A 712 -1.11 -0.30 -29.97
C GLY A 712 -0.06 -1.19 -29.29
N LEU A 713 1.05 -0.59 -28.83
CA LEU A 713 2.12 -1.30 -28.12
C LEU A 713 1.60 -2.04 -26.87
N THR A 714 0.71 -1.41 -26.12
CA THR A 714 0.11 -2.00 -24.91
C THR A 714 -0.76 -3.22 -25.24
N ASN A 715 -1.54 -3.15 -26.33
CA ASN A 715 -2.33 -4.30 -26.78
C ASN A 715 -1.44 -5.46 -27.24
N ASN A 716 -0.36 -5.18 -27.98
CA ASN A 716 0.59 -6.20 -28.41
C ASN A 716 1.27 -6.89 -27.21
N LEU A 717 1.69 -6.10 -26.20
CA LEU A 717 2.22 -6.65 -24.96
C LEU A 717 1.21 -7.58 -24.29
N LEU A 718 -0.04 -7.15 -24.16
CA LEU A 718 -1.10 -7.97 -23.56
C LEU A 718 -1.37 -9.27 -24.34
N ASP A 719 -1.31 -9.23 -25.67
CA ASP A 719 -1.51 -10.40 -26.52
C ASP A 719 -0.31 -11.37 -26.48
N ASP A 720 0.93 -10.86 -26.42
CA ASP A 720 2.13 -11.67 -26.19
C ASP A 720 2.07 -12.39 -24.83
N LEU A 721 1.64 -11.68 -23.78
CA LEU A 721 1.51 -12.24 -22.43
C LEU A 721 0.40 -13.30 -22.36
N ASP A 722 -0.75 -13.05 -22.99
CA ASP A 722 -1.85 -14.03 -23.07
C ASP A 722 -1.41 -15.28 -23.84
N ARG A 723 -0.73 -15.10 -24.98
CA ARG A 723 -0.17 -16.20 -25.77
C ARG A 723 0.87 -16.99 -24.98
N SER A 724 1.75 -16.31 -24.24
CA SER A 724 2.75 -16.96 -23.38
C SER A 724 2.10 -17.74 -22.24
N THR A 725 1.02 -17.20 -21.66
CA THR A 725 0.25 -17.85 -20.60
C THR A 725 -0.47 -19.10 -21.12
N ARG A 726 -1.13 -19.01 -22.28
CA ARG A 726 -1.88 -20.11 -22.90
C ARG A 726 -0.98 -21.18 -23.56
N GLY A 727 0.16 -20.76 -24.10
CA GLY A 727 1.12 -21.61 -24.81
C GLY A 727 2.15 -22.29 -23.91
N GLY A 728 2.17 -21.99 -22.61
CA GLY A 728 2.94 -22.76 -21.64
C GLY A 728 2.46 -24.22 -21.62
N ILE A 729 3.40 -25.17 -21.57
CA ILE A 729 3.12 -26.60 -21.48
C ILE A 729 2.30 -26.85 -20.21
N VAL A 730 0.97 -26.83 -20.34
CA VAL A 730 -0.03 -27.24 -19.34
C VAL A 730 0.09 -26.50 -18.00
N VAL A 731 -0.50 -25.30 -17.89
CA VAL A 731 -1.07 -24.92 -16.59
C VAL A 731 -2.37 -25.73 -16.42
N GLU A 732 -2.19 -27.00 -16.06
CA GLU A 732 -3.23 -27.96 -15.63
C GLU A 732 -4.51 -28.06 -16.49
N ASN A 733 -4.42 -27.96 -17.82
CA ASN A 733 -5.57 -27.95 -18.73
C ASN A 733 -6.60 -26.84 -18.46
N ILE A 734 -6.19 -25.73 -17.86
CA ILE A 734 -7.08 -24.61 -17.58
C ILE A 734 -7.27 -23.77 -18.83
N GLN A 735 -8.44 -23.90 -19.45
CA GLN A 735 -8.84 -23.02 -20.54
C GLN A 735 -9.38 -21.72 -19.96
N LEU A 736 -8.57 -20.66 -19.99
CA LEU A 736 -9.05 -19.30 -19.69
C LEU A 736 -10.20 -18.94 -20.65
N PRO A 737 -11.31 -18.34 -20.17
CA PRO A 737 -12.47 -18.05 -20.99
C PRO A 737 -12.13 -17.23 -22.23
N GLU A 738 -12.93 -17.39 -23.27
CA GLU A 738 -12.93 -16.46 -24.40
C GLU A 738 -13.31 -15.06 -23.91
N GLY A 739 -12.51 -14.05 -24.27
CA GLY A 739 -12.76 -12.65 -23.89
C GLY A 739 -11.92 -12.11 -22.73
N GLU A 740 -11.13 -12.97 -22.06
CA GLU A 740 -10.17 -12.58 -21.01
C GLU A 740 -8.72 -12.83 -21.49
N ARG A 741 -7.77 -12.01 -21.02
CA ARG A 741 -6.34 -12.21 -21.24
C ARG A 741 -5.69 -12.71 -19.95
N GLY A 742 -4.94 -13.80 -20.02
CA GLY A 742 -4.19 -14.36 -18.90
C GLY A 742 -2.80 -13.78 -18.79
N VAL A 743 -2.37 -13.43 -17.58
CA VAL A 743 -0.98 -13.04 -17.32
C VAL A 743 -0.40 -13.91 -16.23
N ASP A 744 0.53 -14.77 -16.62
CA ASP A 744 1.33 -15.62 -15.74
C ASP A 744 2.41 -14.79 -15.02
N THR A 745 2.33 -14.72 -13.68
CA THR A 745 3.27 -13.93 -12.86
C THR A 745 4.69 -14.51 -12.78
N ASN A 746 4.89 -15.77 -13.17
CA ASN A 746 6.23 -16.35 -13.30
C ASN A 746 6.90 -15.96 -14.62
N LYS A 747 6.15 -15.42 -15.58
CA LYS A 747 6.63 -15.03 -16.91
C LYS A 747 6.66 -13.52 -17.14
N LEU A 748 6.39 -12.74 -16.11
CA LEU A 748 6.40 -11.29 -16.22
C LEU A 748 6.93 -10.66 -14.93
N ALA A 749 7.77 -9.63 -15.08
CA ALA A 749 8.10 -8.68 -14.03
C ALA A 749 7.86 -7.28 -14.58
N VAL A 750 6.90 -6.56 -13.98
CA VAL A 750 6.68 -5.14 -14.22
C VAL A 750 6.98 -4.37 -12.94
N MET A 751 7.94 -3.46 -13.02
CA MET A 751 8.44 -2.67 -11.89
C MET A 751 8.55 -1.21 -12.29
N SER A 752 8.49 -0.29 -11.32
CA SER A 752 8.72 1.12 -11.59
C SER A 752 9.70 1.80 -10.63
N ILE A 753 10.24 2.94 -11.09
CA ILE A 753 11.11 3.84 -10.35
C ILE A 753 10.57 5.28 -10.53
N PRO A 754 9.93 5.88 -9.50
CA PRO A 754 9.48 7.27 -9.57
C PRO A 754 10.61 8.25 -9.30
N PHE A 755 10.55 9.44 -9.92
CA PHE A 755 11.44 10.57 -9.67
C PHE A 755 10.73 11.91 -9.95
N GLU A 756 11.26 13.01 -9.43
CA GLU A 756 10.74 14.36 -9.68
C GLU A 756 11.75 15.16 -10.53
N VAL A 757 11.31 15.68 -11.66
CA VAL A 757 12.09 16.60 -12.51
C VAL A 757 11.98 18.01 -11.96
N VAL A 758 13.12 18.58 -11.61
CA VAL A 758 13.24 19.94 -11.05
C VAL A 758 14.07 20.85 -11.96
N SER A 759 13.85 22.15 -11.82
CA SER A 759 14.54 23.20 -12.59
C SER A 759 16.02 23.28 -12.29
#